data_AF-A0A9W4KAN9-F1
#
_entry.id   AF-A0A9W4KAN9-F1
#
_cell.length_a   1.000
_cell.length_b   1.000
_cell.length_c   1.000
_cell.angle_alpha   90.00
_cell.angle_beta   90.00
_cell.angle_gamma   90.00
#
_symmetry.space_group_name_H-M   'P 1'
#
loop_
_entity.id
_entity.type
_entity.pdbx_description
1 polymer ?
#
loop_
_entity_poly.entity_id
_entity_poly.type
_entity_poly.pdbx_seq_one_letter_code
_entity_poly.pdbx_strand_id
1 'polypeptide(L)'
;MADEANRPLLAAQSGSESVSDEQPRPPYQLSTELSHVLHRSEDKLKVYKTEQRISQSHSGGATMVDAANRALLDEQSSPIERPPERTSADQPRPSYELSSESTPLLRRRDDELVYGTEQGLSRSPSVASQNPPEDGAINKRGRVPWPTVISLSILTISVLTILVLAFAAPAAVKEYAQHAAIFKPTAVSIDSTTPDGVRARIQGDFVMDSGRVKNKSVRGIGRLATWIAREVETGPSKVEVYLPEYGNVFVGHATLPSIKVNIRNGHHTNIDFLTDLEAGDIRGIHAIAIDWIEGRLGRLSVKGKATLNLKSGLFALGTQVLTDNIIIEEHDFPALPTINILKLNVHDANGGGMAVDVLLSSLVDSPVALTVPALGFDILVPNCSPGDPYILVAEAKTSAIDVHPGQETAVGVDGLIQQLPDELISTCPGREGSPLDLLVSSFMQGLETTIYIRGSDAPSLNTPAWIVDLLRSVTVPLPFTGHALDNLVKNFTMSDTHFSLPNPFAEPDAPDSQPTVSALVKVLIALPEEMNFQVEVPQVRALADVSYKEEKFGVLNISHWQDANSTLVDDQNGSSALLVEFAIKDAPLEVTDDGLLTEVIQAMLFGSETVLLRVAATVDTKVSTGLGSFALRGIPAEGKVPVKRNTTESSMLVSTLANFTNPTNYSATVPFVDLLILYNDTAVAHMTAQNISVGPGNNSYIPIDFSWCPLDAAGVDGVEAGRALLSSYISGFNTTITIKSHRNTIPSLPDLGEALSVLNITVPVPRISVPGSPDDDDKDTKPHFIQDATFYLWTSTAEFTLSSPLTENNILITSIDATAFYEKNEPIGRINNREPFEVPPGISKSPRLPVDLDMGGVGYDALRKALGQSLEMDAVAKVGVMIGNYMDVVLYRGKGIAAKVRI
;
A
#
# COMPACT_ATOMS: atom_id res chain seq x y z
N MET A 1 -33.00 -31.59 39.63
CA MET A 1 -32.50 -32.51 38.59
C MET A 1 -31.18 -31.92 38.15
N ALA A 2 -30.18 -32.01 39.01
CA ALA A 2 -29.31 -33.19 39.21
C ALA A 2 -28.20 -33.14 38.13
N ASP A 3 -27.02 -32.59 38.39
CA ASP A 3 -25.90 -33.07 39.25
C ASP A 3 -24.75 -33.41 38.26
N GLU A 4 -23.45 -33.27 38.55
CA GLU A 4 -22.77 -32.86 39.77
C GLU A 4 -21.40 -32.20 39.47
N ALA A 5 -20.70 -31.75 40.52
CA ALA A 5 -19.43 -31.03 40.47
C ALA A 5 -18.20 -31.91 40.09
N ASN A 6 -17.09 -31.27 39.69
CA ASN A 6 -15.95 -31.14 40.61
C ASN A 6 -14.83 -30.19 40.17
N ARG A 7 -14.39 -29.35 41.13
CA ARG A 7 -13.01 -28.84 41.25
C ARG A 7 -12.18 -29.82 42.10
N PRO A 8 -10.86 -29.62 42.19
CA PRO A 8 -10.26 -29.62 43.51
C PRO A 8 -9.52 -28.31 43.85
N LEU A 9 -9.36 -28.09 45.15
CA LEU A 9 -8.63 -27.00 45.82
C LEU A 9 -7.63 -27.62 46.81
N LEU A 10 -6.67 -26.80 47.26
CA LEU A 10 -5.66 -26.94 48.33
C LEU A 10 -4.22 -26.89 47.75
N ALA A 11 -3.40 -25.85 47.94
CA ALA A 11 -3.03 -25.04 49.12
C ALA A 11 -2.00 -25.70 50.05
N ALA A 12 -0.82 -25.09 50.14
CA ALA A 12 0.14 -25.20 51.25
C ALA A 12 1.03 -23.94 51.29
N GLN A 13 1.38 -23.47 52.49
CA GLN A 13 2.22 -22.28 52.74
C GLN A 13 3.57 -22.67 53.38
N SER A 14 4.66 -22.02 52.97
CA SER A 14 5.86 -21.69 53.75
C SER A 14 6.82 -20.88 52.87
N GLY A 15 7.61 -19.91 53.31
CA GLY A 15 7.91 -19.44 54.67
C GLY A 15 9.43 -19.27 54.87
N SER A 16 9.84 -18.07 55.32
CA SER A 16 11.19 -17.65 55.79
C SER A 16 12.42 -17.68 54.84
N GLU A 17 12.82 -16.47 54.43
CA GLU A 17 14.15 -15.83 54.65
C GLU A 17 15.47 -16.66 54.66
N SER A 18 16.42 -16.23 53.81
CA SER A 18 17.80 -15.94 54.26
C SER A 18 18.49 -14.92 53.36
N VAL A 19 19.02 -13.85 53.94
CA VAL A 19 19.87 -12.81 53.30
C VAL A 19 21.33 -13.23 53.36
N SER A 20 22.12 -12.95 52.30
CA SER A 20 23.52 -12.48 52.43
C SER A 20 24.12 -12.04 51.08
N ASP A 21 25.00 -11.04 51.19
CA ASP A 21 25.73 -10.30 50.16
C ASP A 21 26.51 -11.11 49.09
N GLU A 22 26.63 -10.58 47.87
CA GLU A 22 27.89 -9.94 47.43
C GLU A 22 27.71 -9.00 46.21
N GLN A 23 28.60 -8.02 46.08
CA GLN A 23 28.46 -6.83 45.22
C GLN A 23 29.39 -6.90 43.98
N PRO A 24 29.03 -6.33 42.80
CA PRO A 24 29.62 -6.72 41.51
C PRO A 24 30.91 -5.96 41.13
N ARG A 25 31.64 -6.49 40.14
CA ARG A 25 32.86 -5.89 39.52
C ARG A 25 33.11 -6.43 38.09
N PRO A 26 33.98 -5.80 37.25
CA PRO A 26 33.51 -5.04 36.09
C PRO A 26 34.09 -5.54 34.73
N PRO A 27 33.71 -4.95 33.58
CA PRO A 27 34.26 -5.36 32.28
C PRO A 27 35.72 -4.90 32.08
N TYR A 28 36.50 -5.70 31.36
CA TYR A 28 37.87 -5.38 30.98
C TYR A 28 37.95 -4.67 29.62
N GLN A 29 38.78 -3.61 29.57
CA GLN A 29 39.30 -2.98 28.36
C GLN A 29 40.82 -3.18 28.26
N LEU A 30 41.37 -2.79 27.10
CA LEU A 30 42.79 -2.83 26.70
C LEU A 30 43.33 -4.25 26.38
N SER A 31 44.25 -4.41 25.42
CA SER A 31 45.23 -3.43 24.91
C SER A 31 45.50 -3.47 23.41
N THR A 32 45.74 -2.29 22.84
CA THR A 32 46.42 -2.04 21.56
C THR A 32 47.92 -2.32 21.66
N GLU A 33 48.54 -2.85 20.60
CA GLU A 33 49.96 -2.55 20.31
C GLU A 33 50.26 -2.60 18.80
N LEU A 34 51.19 -1.76 18.34
CA LEU A 34 51.52 -1.52 16.93
C LEU A 34 52.67 -2.41 16.45
N SER A 35 52.71 -2.68 15.13
CA SER A 35 53.96 -2.66 14.35
C SER A 35 53.72 -2.34 12.87
N HIS A 36 54.57 -1.49 12.30
CA HIS A 36 54.51 -1.02 10.90
C HIS A 36 55.04 -2.05 9.89
N VAL A 37 54.46 -2.08 8.68
CA VAL A 37 55.24 -2.05 7.43
C VAL A 37 54.57 -1.07 6.45
N LEU A 38 55.35 -0.14 5.90
CA LEU A 38 54.95 0.78 4.84
C LEU A 38 55.14 0.13 3.47
N HIS A 39 54.18 0.29 2.56
CA HIS A 39 54.51 0.52 1.16
C HIS A 39 53.54 1.51 0.50
N ARG A 40 54.07 2.26 -0.46
CA ARG A 40 53.52 3.49 -1.03
C ARG A 40 53.09 3.24 -2.47
N SER A 41 51.89 3.69 -2.85
CA SER A 41 51.58 4.06 -4.23
C SER A 41 50.49 5.12 -4.27
N GLU A 42 50.74 6.17 -5.04
CA GLU A 42 49.78 7.23 -5.38
C GLU A 42 49.02 6.79 -6.65
N ASP A 43 47.70 7.01 -6.76
CA ASP A 43 47.20 7.97 -7.77
C ASP A 43 45.70 8.35 -7.73
N LYS A 44 45.47 9.65 -7.92
CA LYS A 44 44.34 10.36 -8.57
C LYS A 44 42.88 9.85 -8.41
N LEU A 45 42.17 10.60 -7.58
CA LEU A 45 40.72 10.83 -7.66
C LEU A 45 40.33 11.47 -9.02
N LYS A 46 39.26 11.01 -9.68
CA LYS A 46 38.59 11.74 -10.77
C LYS A 46 37.06 11.69 -10.60
N VAL A 47 36.49 12.85 -10.32
CA VAL A 47 35.04 13.09 -10.37
C VAL A 47 34.61 13.20 -11.83
N TYR A 48 33.56 12.48 -12.22
CA TYR A 48 32.83 12.75 -13.47
C TYR A 48 31.38 13.12 -13.18
N LYS A 49 31.04 14.35 -13.58
CA LYS A 49 29.69 14.89 -13.65
C LYS A 49 29.29 14.82 -15.12
N THR A 50 28.13 14.25 -15.44
CA THR A 50 27.65 14.19 -16.84
C THR A 50 26.19 14.60 -16.92
N GLU A 51 25.97 15.76 -17.53
CA GLU A 51 24.66 16.19 -18.04
C GLU A 51 24.46 15.61 -19.44
N GLN A 52 23.28 15.04 -19.72
CA GLN A 52 22.74 14.80 -21.07
C GLN A 52 21.21 14.90 -20.92
N ARG A 53 20.55 16.00 -21.30
CA ARG A 53 20.46 16.72 -22.59
C ARG A 53 19.64 15.96 -23.63
N ILE A 54 18.44 16.49 -23.83
CA ILE A 54 17.42 16.13 -24.82
C ILE A 54 18.00 16.03 -26.24
N SER A 55 17.59 14.99 -26.97
CA SER A 55 17.62 14.98 -28.43
C SER A 55 16.52 14.09 -28.99
N GLN A 56 15.70 14.64 -29.88
CA GLN A 56 14.72 13.91 -30.69
C GLN A 56 15.42 13.08 -31.78
N SER A 57 14.89 11.92 -32.14
CA SER A 57 15.07 11.38 -33.49
C SER A 57 13.83 10.60 -33.96
N HIS A 58 13.50 10.77 -35.24
CA HIS A 58 12.38 10.14 -35.93
C HIS A 58 12.88 8.94 -36.73
N SER A 59 12.30 7.76 -36.52
CA SER A 59 12.03 6.72 -37.53
C SER A 59 11.24 5.60 -36.85
N GLY A 60 10.32 4.87 -37.48
CA GLY A 60 9.99 4.83 -38.90
C GLY A 60 9.90 3.37 -39.36
N GLY A 61 8.80 2.69 -39.05
CA GLY A 61 8.61 1.28 -39.38
C GLY A 61 7.16 0.85 -39.19
N ALA A 62 6.38 0.89 -40.27
CA ALA A 62 5.00 0.42 -40.29
C ALA A 62 4.88 -0.78 -41.23
N THR A 63 4.17 -1.82 -40.79
CA THR A 63 3.70 -2.92 -41.63
C THR A 63 2.22 -3.17 -41.33
N MET A 64 1.39 -3.16 -42.37
CA MET A 64 -0.06 -3.42 -42.31
C MET A 64 -0.37 -4.93 -42.33
N VAL A 65 -1.69 -5.21 -42.36
CA VAL A 65 -2.43 -6.48 -42.49
C VAL A 65 -3.01 -6.91 -41.13
N ASP A 66 -4.33 -7.12 -40.94
CA ASP A 66 -5.43 -7.24 -41.93
C ASP A 66 -6.73 -6.51 -41.51
N ALA A 67 -7.65 -6.32 -42.45
CA ALA A 67 -8.95 -5.71 -42.24
C ALA A 67 -10.08 -6.52 -42.91
N ALA A 68 -10.89 -7.22 -42.12
CA ALA A 68 -12.13 -7.85 -42.60
C ALA A 68 -13.18 -7.99 -41.50
N ASN A 69 -14.15 -7.06 -41.45
CA ASN A 69 -15.57 -7.39 -41.63
C ASN A 69 -16.47 -6.17 -41.42
N ARG A 70 -17.16 -5.75 -42.49
CA ARG A 70 -18.29 -4.83 -42.44
C ARG A 70 -19.15 -5.03 -43.70
N ALA A 71 -20.41 -5.44 -43.54
CA ALA A 71 -21.54 -4.97 -44.35
C ALA A 71 -22.86 -5.68 -43.97
N LEU A 72 -23.96 -4.99 -44.27
CA LEU A 72 -25.37 -5.41 -44.24
C LEU A 72 -25.99 -5.49 -42.83
N LEU A 73 -27.11 -4.82 -42.53
CA LEU A 73 -28.20 -4.36 -43.41
C LEU A 73 -28.63 -2.88 -43.17
N ASP A 74 -28.90 -2.15 -44.25
CA ASP A 74 -29.89 -1.05 -44.31
C ASP A 74 -31.32 -1.66 -44.40
N GLU A 75 -32.48 -1.00 -44.29
CA GLU A 75 -32.86 0.42 -44.50
C GLU A 75 -34.27 0.70 -43.86
N GLN A 76 -34.72 1.97 -43.92
CA GLN A 76 -36.12 2.48 -44.00
C GLN A 76 -36.90 3.08 -42.79
N SER A 77 -37.10 4.41 -42.96
CA SER A 77 -38.32 5.25 -42.77
C SER A 77 -38.93 5.59 -41.38
N SER A 78 -39.25 6.89 -41.26
CA SER A 78 -39.95 7.61 -40.17
C SER A 78 -41.38 8.05 -40.63
N PRO A 79 -42.20 8.84 -39.88
CA PRO A 79 -42.45 9.01 -38.42
C PRO A 79 -43.98 9.09 -38.06
N ILE A 80 -44.37 9.73 -36.92
CA ILE A 80 -45.74 10.18 -36.47
C ILE A 80 -46.52 9.07 -35.68
N GLU A 81 -47.06 9.22 -34.45
CA GLU A 81 -48.15 10.10 -33.92
C GLU A 81 -48.08 10.47 -32.40
N ARG A 82 -49.09 11.21 -31.91
CA ARG A 82 -49.17 12.01 -30.64
C ARG A 82 -50.07 11.40 -29.54
N PRO A 83 -50.07 11.99 -28.32
CA PRO A 83 -51.24 12.13 -27.44
C PRO A 83 -51.96 13.51 -27.62
N PRO A 84 -53.19 13.69 -27.09
CA PRO A 84 -54.15 14.68 -27.63
C PRO A 84 -54.15 16.10 -27.01
N GLU A 85 -54.94 16.94 -27.68
CA GLU A 85 -55.00 18.41 -27.66
C GLU A 85 -56.27 18.93 -26.93
N ARG A 86 -56.26 20.20 -26.48
CA ARG A 86 -57.28 21.29 -26.64
C ARG A 86 -57.58 22.11 -25.37
N THR A 87 -57.71 23.45 -25.38
CA THR A 87 -57.54 24.48 -26.44
C THR A 87 -57.35 25.89 -25.85
N SER A 88 -56.83 26.79 -26.70
CA SER A 88 -56.91 28.28 -26.68
C SER A 88 -55.61 28.99 -26.26
N ALA A 89 -55.11 30.03 -26.93
CA ALA A 89 -55.28 30.60 -28.28
C ALA A 89 -54.28 31.79 -28.36
N ASP A 90 -53.71 32.05 -29.53
CA ASP A 90 -52.90 33.22 -29.93
C ASP A 90 -51.64 33.63 -29.13
N GLN A 91 -50.50 33.26 -29.72
CA GLN A 91 -49.23 33.99 -29.78
C GLN A 91 -49.20 34.85 -31.07
N PRO A 92 -48.30 35.85 -31.30
CA PRO A 92 -46.83 35.69 -31.12
C PRO A 92 -46.01 36.93 -30.68
N ARG A 93 -44.69 36.69 -30.57
CA ARG A 93 -43.58 37.63 -30.28
C ARG A 93 -42.96 38.19 -31.61
N PRO A 94 -41.71 38.68 -31.68
CA PRO A 94 -41.28 40.08 -31.40
C PRO A 94 -40.39 40.71 -32.51
N SER A 95 -40.11 42.03 -32.47
CA SER A 95 -38.89 42.63 -33.08
C SER A 95 -38.65 44.11 -32.71
N TYR A 96 -37.43 44.59 -33.01
CA TYR A 96 -36.90 45.95 -32.79
C TYR A 96 -37.27 46.93 -33.92
N GLU A 97 -37.31 48.24 -33.66
CA GLU A 97 -36.35 49.26 -34.22
C GLU A 97 -36.75 50.73 -33.92
N LEU A 98 -35.81 51.66 -34.16
CA LEU A 98 -35.94 53.12 -33.95
C LEU A 98 -36.64 53.82 -35.14
N SER A 99 -37.37 54.92 -34.89
CA SER A 99 -37.04 56.30 -35.38
C SER A 99 -38.24 57.26 -35.57
N SER A 100 -37.95 58.56 -35.38
CA SER A 100 -38.49 59.74 -36.10
C SER A 100 -40.00 60.12 -36.01
N GLU A 101 -40.25 61.19 -35.24
CA GLU A 101 -40.89 62.46 -35.67
C GLU A 101 -41.95 62.46 -36.81
N SER A 102 -43.17 62.92 -36.51
CA SER A 102 -43.76 64.17 -37.07
C SER A 102 -45.26 64.38 -36.75
N THR A 103 -45.63 65.64 -36.46
CA THR A 103 -47.00 66.22 -36.57
C THR A 103 -47.46 66.26 -38.05
N PRO A 104 -48.78 66.26 -38.43
CA PRO A 104 -49.70 67.36 -38.03
C PRO A 104 -51.26 67.20 -38.09
N LEU A 105 -51.92 68.10 -37.34
CA LEU A 105 -53.13 68.91 -37.68
C LEU A 105 -54.53 68.33 -38.09
N LEU A 106 -55.55 68.95 -37.45
CA LEU A 106 -56.86 69.45 -37.97
C LEU A 106 -58.10 68.53 -38.19
N ARG A 107 -59.09 68.63 -37.28
CA ARG A 107 -60.44 69.30 -37.43
C ARG A 107 -61.40 68.84 -36.30
N ARG A 108 -62.14 69.77 -35.64
CA ARG A 108 -63.56 70.17 -35.87
C ARG A 108 -64.56 69.00 -35.63
N ARG A 109 -65.71 69.17 -34.97
CA ARG A 109 -66.57 70.38 -34.88
C ARG A 109 -67.63 70.26 -33.74
N ASP A 110 -67.96 71.42 -33.13
CA ASP A 110 -69.22 71.97 -32.50
C ASP A 110 -70.32 70.99 -31.98
N ASP A 111 -71.32 71.32 -31.13
CA ASP A 111 -72.15 72.50 -30.79
C ASP A 111 -72.66 72.35 -29.32
N GLU A 112 -73.51 73.18 -28.70
CA GLU A 112 -73.72 74.65 -28.57
C GLU A 112 -74.87 74.83 -27.52
N LEU A 113 -75.04 76.02 -26.92
CA LEU A 113 -76.30 76.72 -26.50
C LEU A 113 -76.28 77.31 -25.07
N VAL A 114 -76.84 78.50 -24.74
CA VAL A 114 -76.87 79.87 -25.36
C VAL A 114 -77.68 80.84 -24.45
N TYR A 115 -77.64 82.16 -24.74
CA TYR A 115 -78.30 83.35 -24.14
C TYR A 115 -77.54 84.04 -22.98
N GLY A 116 -77.23 85.35 -23.01
CA GLY A 116 -77.52 86.45 -23.98
C GLY A 116 -76.79 87.75 -23.54
N THR A 117 -76.90 88.93 -24.15
CA THR A 117 -77.59 89.43 -25.37
C THR A 117 -77.04 90.84 -25.74
N GLU A 118 -76.81 91.11 -27.03
CA GLU A 118 -77.13 92.33 -27.83
C GLU A 118 -76.83 93.78 -27.34
N GLN A 119 -76.56 94.80 -28.17
CA GLN A 119 -76.22 94.98 -29.60
C GLN A 119 -75.68 96.44 -29.80
N GLY A 120 -75.05 96.78 -30.94
CA GLY A 120 -74.71 98.19 -31.25
C GLY A 120 -73.73 98.43 -32.42
N LEU A 121 -74.16 98.18 -33.66
CA LEU A 121 -73.37 98.43 -34.89
C LEU A 121 -73.38 99.90 -35.33
N SER A 122 -72.28 100.40 -35.94
CA SER A 122 -72.28 100.79 -37.39
C SER A 122 -71.06 101.60 -37.89
N ARG A 123 -70.66 101.28 -39.13
CA ARG A 123 -70.10 102.13 -40.22
C ARG A 123 -68.64 102.65 -40.22
N SER A 124 -67.96 102.27 -41.31
CA SER A 124 -66.79 102.86 -41.99
C SER A 124 -67.16 104.15 -42.80
N PRO A 125 -66.29 104.76 -43.67
CA PRO A 125 -64.85 104.54 -43.96
C PRO A 125 -63.93 105.81 -44.16
N SER A 126 -62.59 105.59 -44.08
CA SER A 126 -61.44 106.19 -44.82
C SER A 126 -61.37 107.66 -45.36
N VAL A 127 -60.25 108.37 -45.09
CA VAL A 127 -59.17 108.84 -46.05
C VAL A 127 -58.32 110.03 -45.50
N ALA A 128 -57.01 110.08 -45.86
CA ALA A 128 -56.05 111.24 -45.83
C ALA A 128 -55.46 111.74 -44.48
N SER A 129 -54.24 112.32 -44.35
CA SER A 129 -53.04 112.46 -45.25
C SER A 129 -51.81 113.05 -44.48
N GLN A 130 -50.60 112.90 -45.07
CA GLN A 130 -49.39 113.76 -44.94
C GLN A 130 -48.41 113.67 -43.72
N ASN A 131 -47.23 114.29 -43.91
CA ASN A 131 -45.88 113.86 -43.43
C ASN A 131 -45.08 115.03 -42.73
N PRO A 132 -43.84 114.81 -42.20
CA PRO A 132 -43.26 115.57 -41.06
C PRO A 132 -42.34 116.77 -41.43
N PRO A 133 -41.73 117.45 -40.42
CA PRO A 133 -40.26 117.37 -40.27
C PRO A 133 -39.73 117.40 -38.78
N GLU A 134 -38.46 117.77 -38.62
CA GLU A 134 -37.53 117.49 -37.49
C GLU A 134 -37.50 118.49 -36.29
N ASP A 135 -36.75 118.07 -35.26
CA ASP A 135 -35.68 118.83 -34.53
C ASP A 135 -35.90 119.38 -33.09
N GLY A 136 -34.81 119.41 -32.31
CA GLY A 136 -34.51 120.49 -31.35
C GLY A 136 -35.05 120.49 -29.90
N ALA A 137 -34.36 119.78 -28.99
CA ALA A 137 -34.06 120.15 -27.58
C ALA A 137 -35.13 120.68 -26.57
N ILE A 138 -35.17 120.09 -25.36
CA ILE A 138 -34.87 120.73 -24.04
C ILE A 138 -35.02 119.71 -22.88
N ASN A 139 -34.12 119.82 -21.89
CA ASN A 139 -33.97 118.90 -20.74
C ASN A 139 -35.17 118.83 -19.76
N LYS A 140 -35.55 117.62 -19.33
CA LYS A 140 -35.97 117.33 -17.93
C LYS A 140 -35.50 115.95 -17.45
N ARG A 141 -34.71 115.90 -16.37
CA ARG A 141 -34.35 114.67 -15.65
C ARG A 141 -35.60 114.10 -14.93
N GLY A 142 -36.04 112.91 -15.30
CA GLY A 142 -37.04 112.12 -14.56
C GLY A 142 -36.38 110.98 -13.78
N ARG A 143 -36.57 110.92 -12.46
CA ARG A 143 -36.03 109.83 -11.62
C ARG A 143 -36.90 108.57 -11.76
N VAL A 144 -36.28 107.44 -12.08
CA VAL A 144 -36.88 106.11 -11.92
C VAL A 144 -36.87 105.74 -10.43
N PRO A 145 -37.96 105.21 -9.84
CA PRO A 145 -37.98 104.84 -8.43
C PRO A 145 -37.21 103.53 -8.17
N TRP A 146 -35.99 103.65 -7.64
CA TRP A 146 -35.14 102.52 -7.27
C TRP A 146 -35.74 101.50 -6.26
N PRO A 147 -36.61 101.86 -5.28
CA PRO A 147 -37.02 100.90 -4.24
C PRO A 147 -37.76 99.66 -4.75
N THR A 148 -38.60 99.80 -5.77
CA THR A 148 -39.43 98.69 -6.29
C THR A 148 -38.62 97.69 -7.12
N VAL A 149 -37.65 98.18 -7.90
CA VAL A 149 -36.70 97.33 -8.63
C VAL A 149 -35.78 96.59 -7.64
N ILE A 150 -35.34 97.25 -6.56
CA ILE A 150 -34.57 96.63 -5.48
C ILE A 150 -35.42 95.58 -4.74
N SER A 151 -36.67 95.85 -4.38
CA SER A 151 -37.50 94.86 -3.70
C SER A 151 -37.84 93.65 -4.57
N LEU A 152 -38.14 93.87 -5.86
CA LEU A 152 -38.43 92.78 -6.81
C LEU A 152 -37.19 91.94 -7.11
N SER A 153 -36.02 92.56 -7.24
CA SER A 153 -34.76 91.84 -7.40
C SER A 153 -34.37 91.08 -6.13
N ILE A 154 -34.51 91.66 -4.94
CA ILE A 154 -34.29 90.94 -3.67
C ILE A 154 -35.25 89.76 -3.52
N LEU A 155 -36.54 89.92 -3.86
CA LEU A 155 -37.52 88.84 -3.74
C LEU A 155 -37.28 87.74 -4.78
N THR A 156 -36.99 88.09 -6.04
CA THR A 156 -36.64 87.08 -7.06
C THR A 156 -35.31 86.39 -6.74
N ILE A 157 -34.28 87.11 -6.28
CA ILE A 157 -33.03 86.52 -5.78
C ILE A 157 -33.32 85.61 -4.58
N SER A 158 -34.20 85.99 -3.65
CA SER A 158 -34.57 85.17 -2.49
C SER A 158 -35.31 83.89 -2.89
N VAL A 159 -36.25 83.96 -3.84
CA VAL A 159 -36.93 82.78 -4.38
C VAL A 159 -35.95 81.89 -5.16
N LEU A 160 -35.03 82.48 -5.91
CA LEU A 160 -34.00 81.74 -6.65
C LEU A 160 -33.01 81.07 -5.71
N THR A 161 -32.56 81.75 -4.63
CA THR A 161 -31.69 81.14 -3.62
C THR A 161 -32.42 80.09 -2.79
N ILE A 162 -33.70 80.26 -2.48
CA ILE A 162 -34.51 79.21 -1.84
C ILE A 162 -34.63 77.99 -2.77
N LEU A 163 -34.96 78.16 -4.06
CA LEU A 163 -35.01 77.05 -5.02
C LEU A 163 -33.65 76.34 -5.16
N VAL A 164 -32.56 77.12 -5.25
CA VAL A 164 -31.21 76.56 -5.33
C VAL A 164 -30.84 75.84 -4.02
N LEU A 165 -31.12 76.40 -2.84
CA LEU A 165 -30.75 75.80 -1.55
C LEU A 165 -31.65 74.64 -1.12
N ALA A 166 -32.93 74.63 -1.51
CA ALA A 166 -33.89 73.60 -1.11
C ALA A 166 -33.99 72.42 -2.08
N PHE A 167 -33.70 72.61 -3.37
CA PHE A 167 -33.84 71.56 -4.39
C PHE A 167 -32.53 71.23 -5.12
N ALA A 168 -31.81 72.24 -5.63
CA ALA A 168 -30.60 71.98 -6.41
C ALA A 168 -29.38 71.61 -5.54
N ALA A 169 -29.20 72.27 -4.39
CA ALA A 169 -28.08 72.06 -3.50
C ALA A 169 -28.13 70.69 -2.79
N PRO A 170 -29.27 70.18 -2.27
CA PRO A 170 -29.31 68.85 -1.67
C PRO A 170 -28.99 67.75 -2.69
N ALA A 171 -29.48 67.88 -3.93
CA ALA A 171 -29.14 66.96 -5.02
C ALA A 171 -27.63 67.02 -5.36
N ALA A 172 -27.08 68.22 -5.54
CA ALA A 172 -25.65 68.41 -5.82
C ALA A 172 -24.74 67.96 -4.65
N VAL A 173 -25.16 68.15 -3.39
CA VAL A 173 -24.41 67.67 -2.22
C VAL A 173 -24.46 66.16 -2.12
N LYS A 174 -25.58 65.52 -2.49
CA LYS A 174 -25.69 64.05 -2.58
C LYS A 174 -24.78 63.48 -3.67
N GLU A 175 -24.82 64.05 -4.89
CA GLU A 175 -23.92 63.66 -6.00
C GLU A 175 -22.44 63.88 -5.63
N TYR A 176 -22.12 65.00 -4.98
CA TYR A 176 -20.78 65.27 -4.48
C TYR A 176 -20.33 64.23 -3.44
N ALA A 177 -21.16 63.92 -2.45
CA ALA A 177 -20.82 62.94 -1.41
C ALA A 177 -20.60 61.53 -2.00
N GLN A 178 -21.41 61.11 -2.97
CA GLN A 178 -21.28 59.82 -3.65
C GLN A 178 -19.99 59.71 -4.49
N HIS A 179 -19.49 60.81 -5.07
CA HIS A 179 -18.30 60.78 -5.93
C HIS A 179 -17.00 61.23 -5.24
N ALA A 180 -17.07 62.01 -4.16
CA ALA A 180 -15.91 62.54 -3.45
C ALA A 180 -15.51 61.69 -2.24
N ALA A 181 -16.42 60.92 -1.63
CA ALA A 181 -16.07 60.09 -0.48
C ALA A 181 -15.13 58.95 -0.90
N ILE A 182 -14.00 58.82 -0.20
CA ILE A 182 -13.09 57.70 -0.33
C ILE A 182 -12.80 57.17 1.07
N PHE A 183 -13.05 55.89 1.27
CA PHE A 183 -12.49 55.14 2.39
C PHE A 183 -11.37 54.25 1.84
N LYS A 184 -10.18 54.33 2.45
CA LYS A 184 -9.05 53.45 2.16
C LYS A 184 -8.80 52.59 3.40
N PRO A 185 -9.15 51.29 3.42
CA PRO A 185 -8.73 50.43 4.52
C PRO A 185 -7.20 50.39 4.57
N THR A 186 -6.63 50.55 5.77
CA THR A 186 -5.18 50.52 6.01
C THR A 186 -4.77 49.25 6.74
N ALA A 187 -5.65 48.73 7.60
CA ALA A 187 -5.52 47.39 8.18
C ALA A 187 -6.93 46.86 8.50
N VAL A 188 -7.14 45.57 8.25
CA VAL A 188 -8.27 44.82 8.79
C VAL A 188 -7.66 43.71 9.62
N SER A 189 -8.21 43.43 10.80
CA SER A 189 -7.76 42.30 11.62
C SER A 189 -8.95 41.65 12.30
N ILE A 190 -8.87 40.36 12.55
CA ILE A 190 -9.84 39.65 13.38
C ILE A 190 -9.40 39.77 14.83
N ASP A 191 -10.30 40.21 15.71
CA ASP A 191 -10.04 40.46 17.13
C ASP A 191 -10.43 39.25 17.98
N SER A 192 -11.59 38.64 17.67
CA SER A 192 -12.09 37.44 18.35
C SER A 192 -13.21 36.77 17.56
N THR A 193 -13.46 35.48 17.80
CA THR A 193 -14.69 34.80 17.36
C THR A 193 -15.82 35.11 18.34
N THR A 194 -17.05 35.24 17.83
CA THR A 194 -18.27 35.43 18.63
C THR A 194 -19.23 34.24 18.45
N PRO A 195 -20.21 34.02 19.33
CA PRO A 195 -21.14 32.89 19.21
C PRO A 195 -21.89 32.83 17.87
N ASP A 196 -22.15 34.00 17.27
CA ASP A 196 -22.94 34.18 16.05
C ASP A 196 -22.09 34.60 14.83
N GLY A 197 -20.75 34.70 14.99
CA GLY A 197 -19.85 35.09 13.91
C GLY A 197 -18.44 35.50 14.36
N VAL A 198 -17.98 36.68 13.91
CA VAL A 198 -16.59 37.16 14.09
C VAL A 198 -16.57 38.65 14.45
N ARG A 199 -15.76 39.04 15.43
CA ARG A 199 -15.42 40.44 15.73
C ARG A 199 -14.21 40.86 14.91
N ALA A 200 -14.40 41.82 14.01
CA ALA A 200 -13.33 42.39 13.20
C ALA A 200 -13.02 43.83 13.63
N ARG A 201 -11.73 44.19 13.63
CA ARG A 201 -11.24 45.55 13.75
C ARG A 201 -10.94 46.09 12.36
N ILE A 202 -11.56 47.22 12.03
CA ILE A 202 -11.37 47.89 10.74
C ILE A 202 -10.66 49.21 10.99
N GLN A 203 -9.46 49.34 10.43
CA GLN A 203 -8.68 50.57 10.40
C GLN A 203 -8.59 51.09 8.96
N GLY A 204 -8.76 52.40 8.79
CA GLY A 204 -8.62 53.02 7.47
C GLY A 204 -8.70 54.54 7.49
N ASP A 205 -8.24 55.15 6.41
CA ASP A 205 -8.30 56.59 6.21
C ASP A 205 -9.49 56.98 5.34
N PHE A 206 -10.36 57.83 5.90
CA PHE A 206 -11.43 58.49 5.16
C PHE A 206 -10.97 59.87 4.68
N VAL A 207 -11.19 60.16 3.40
CA VAL A 207 -10.93 61.47 2.79
C VAL A 207 -12.01 61.84 1.78
N MET A 208 -12.42 63.10 1.78
CA MET A 208 -13.26 63.68 0.73
C MET A 208 -12.38 64.28 -0.37
N ASP A 209 -12.28 63.61 -1.52
CA ASP A 209 -11.57 64.12 -2.70
C ASP A 209 -12.52 64.67 -3.76
N SER A 210 -12.66 66.00 -3.77
CA SER A 210 -13.40 66.72 -4.80
C SER A 210 -12.80 66.61 -6.20
N GLY A 211 -11.57 66.12 -6.38
CA GLY A 211 -10.93 65.89 -7.68
C GLY A 211 -11.71 64.91 -8.54
N ARG A 212 -12.30 63.87 -7.93
CA ARG A 212 -13.11 62.84 -8.60
C ARG A 212 -14.46 63.34 -9.14
N VAL A 213 -14.96 64.48 -8.65
CA VAL A 213 -16.24 65.06 -9.08
C VAL A 213 -16.06 65.76 -10.44
N LYS A 214 -16.53 65.08 -11.50
CA LYS A 214 -16.43 65.55 -12.90
C LYS A 214 -17.12 66.91 -13.13
N ASN A 215 -18.29 67.12 -12.53
CA ASN A 215 -19.09 68.33 -12.72
C ASN A 215 -18.55 69.50 -11.86
N LYS A 216 -18.08 70.57 -12.51
CA LYS A 216 -17.49 71.75 -11.87
C LYS A 216 -18.44 72.46 -10.90
N SER A 217 -19.74 72.49 -11.20
CA SER A 217 -20.75 73.16 -10.37
C SER A 217 -21.06 72.36 -9.10
N VAL A 218 -21.28 71.06 -9.25
CA VAL A 218 -21.46 70.10 -8.14
C VAL A 218 -20.24 70.12 -7.22
N ARG A 219 -19.03 70.13 -7.81
CA ARG A 219 -17.77 70.28 -7.07
C ARG A 219 -17.67 71.58 -6.26
N GLY A 220 -18.14 72.69 -6.82
CA GLY A 220 -18.14 74.00 -6.14
C GLY A 220 -19.12 74.03 -4.97
N ILE A 221 -20.36 73.61 -5.20
CA ILE A 221 -21.42 73.55 -4.17
C ILE A 221 -21.05 72.57 -3.06
N GLY A 222 -20.56 71.38 -3.40
CA GLY A 222 -20.17 70.36 -2.43
C GLY A 222 -18.96 70.76 -1.57
N ARG A 223 -17.95 71.45 -2.13
CA ARG A 223 -16.86 72.04 -1.34
C ARG A 223 -17.36 73.09 -0.34
N LEU A 224 -18.31 73.94 -0.74
CA LEU A 224 -18.90 74.95 0.14
C LEU A 224 -19.73 74.29 1.25
N ALA A 225 -20.59 73.33 0.91
CA ALA A 225 -21.42 72.62 1.87
C ALA A 225 -20.59 71.82 2.89
N THR A 226 -19.56 71.10 2.44
CA THR A 226 -18.67 70.35 3.34
C THR A 226 -17.79 71.25 4.20
N TRP A 227 -17.41 72.45 3.73
CA TRP A 227 -16.73 73.46 4.54
C TRP A 227 -17.62 74.00 5.67
N ILE A 228 -18.92 74.19 5.42
CA ILE A 228 -19.91 74.62 6.43
C ILE A 228 -20.20 73.50 7.45
N ALA A 229 -20.51 72.29 6.98
CA ALA A 229 -20.91 71.18 7.83
C ALA A 229 -19.75 70.64 8.68
N ARG A 230 -18.52 70.66 8.14
CA ARG A 230 -17.24 70.24 8.75
C ARG A 230 -17.13 68.75 9.10
N GLU A 231 -18.09 68.23 9.85
CA GLU A 231 -18.08 66.87 10.41
C GLU A 231 -19.46 66.23 10.25
N VAL A 232 -19.47 64.93 9.97
CA VAL A 232 -20.66 64.08 9.94
C VAL A 232 -20.40 62.88 10.84
N GLU A 233 -21.42 62.49 11.58
CA GLU A 233 -21.40 61.27 12.39
C GLU A 233 -22.47 60.32 11.85
N THR A 234 -22.07 59.08 11.56
CA THR A 234 -23.01 57.97 11.33
C THR A 234 -23.49 57.50 12.69
N GLY A 235 -24.79 57.25 12.88
CA GLY A 235 -25.29 56.51 14.03
C GLY A 235 -25.04 55.00 13.89
N PRO A 236 -25.39 54.20 14.92
CA PRO A 236 -25.37 52.75 14.82
C PRO A 236 -26.13 52.28 13.58
N SER A 237 -25.48 51.47 12.75
CA SER A 237 -25.92 51.13 11.41
C SER A 237 -25.69 49.65 11.11
N LYS A 238 -26.54 49.05 10.27
CA LYS A 238 -26.37 47.67 9.80
C LYS A 238 -25.98 47.64 8.32
N VAL A 239 -25.03 46.78 7.98
CA VAL A 239 -24.60 46.49 6.60
C VAL A 239 -24.95 45.05 6.31
N GLU A 240 -25.89 44.82 5.39
CA GLU A 240 -26.32 43.49 4.95
C GLU A 240 -25.53 43.10 3.70
N VAL A 241 -25.07 41.84 3.60
CA VAL A 241 -24.34 41.32 2.45
C VAL A 241 -25.17 40.25 1.74
N TYR A 242 -25.31 40.37 0.42
CA TYR A 242 -26.08 39.47 -0.42
C TYR A 242 -25.29 38.98 -1.64
N LEU A 243 -25.66 37.83 -2.18
CA LEU A 243 -25.07 37.25 -3.40
C LEU A 243 -26.13 37.09 -4.50
N PRO A 244 -26.21 38.02 -5.45
CA PRO A 244 -27.26 38.00 -6.48
C PRO A 244 -27.22 36.76 -7.38
N GLU A 245 -26.01 36.26 -7.68
CA GLU A 245 -25.80 35.11 -8.59
C GLU A 245 -26.29 33.79 -7.97
N TYR A 246 -26.23 33.66 -6.63
CA TYR A 246 -26.78 32.53 -5.87
C TYR A 246 -28.22 32.82 -5.39
N GLY A 247 -29.04 33.48 -6.22
CA GLY A 247 -30.47 33.71 -5.91
C GLY A 247 -30.75 34.81 -4.87
N ASN A 248 -29.81 35.74 -4.63
CA ASN A 248 -29.84 36.74 -3.55
C ASN A 248 -29.75 36.12 -2.14
N VAL A 249 -28.97 35.04 -1.97
CA VAL A 249 -28.57 34.52 -0.65
C VAL A 249 -28.05 35.65 0.24
N PHE A 250 -28.53 35.70 1.48
CA PHE A 250 -28.06 36.62 2.51
C PHE A 250 -26.84 35.98 3.22
N VAL A 251 -25.66 36.56 3.04
CA VAL A 251 -24.39 36.02 3.58
C VAL A 251 -24.22 36.35 5.06
N GLY A 252 -24.77 37.48 5.51
CA GLY A 252 -24.63 37.94 6.88
C GLY A 252 -24.75 39.46 6.98
N HIS A 253 -24.50 39.99 8.18
CA HIS A 253 -24.49 41.43 8.40
C HIS A 253 -23.43 41.91 9.39
N ALA A 254 -22.95 43.13 9.18
CA ALA A 254 -22.02 43.83 10.05
C ALA A 254 -22.75 44.91 10.87
N THR A 255 -22.44 45.00 12.16
CA THR A 255 -22.93 46.05 13.06
C THR A 255 -21.92 47.19 13.19
N LEU A 256 -22.14 48.28 12.43
CA LEU A 256 -21.24 49.43 12.45
C LEU A 256 -21.57 50.36 13.64
N PRO A 257 -20.58 50.75 14.46
CA PRO A 257 -20.76 51.71 15.55
C PRO A 257 -20.92 53.15 15.04
N SER A 258 -21.00 54.10 15.97
CA SER A 258 -21.13 55.54 15.65
C SER A 258 -19.78 56.09 15.15
N ILE A 259 -19.62 56.36 13.85
CA ILE A 259 -18.34 56.80 13.25
C ILE A 259 -18.42 58.30 12.93
N LYS A 260 -17.47 59.07 13.44
CA LYS A 260 -17.40 60.53 13.24
C LYS A 260 -16.27 60.90 12.27
N VAL A 261 -16.61 61.46 11.11
CA VAL A 261 -15.67 61.81 10.03
C VAL A 261 -15.62 63.29 9.71
N ASN A 262 -14.43 63.81 9.42
CA ASN A 262 -14.26 65.16 8.87
C ASN A 262 -14.53 65.11 7.36
N ILE A 263 -15.55 65.84 6.90
CA ILE A 263 -15.99 65.81 5.49
C ILE A 263 -15.38 66.95 4.66
N ARG A 264 -14.54 67.80 5.24
CA ARG A 264 -13.86 68.87 4.48
C ARG A 264 -12.94 68.27 3.42
N ASN A 265 -12.97 68.83 2.22
CA ASN A 265 -12.14 68.38 1.12
C ASN A 265 -10.65 68.26 1.52
N GLY A 266 -10.03 67.13 1.19
CA GLY A 266 -8.62 66.84 1.46
C GLY A 266 -8.23 66.68 2.93
N HIS A 267 -9.20 66.60 3.86
CA HIS A 267 -8.91 66.26 5.25
C HIS A 267 -9.01 64.74 5.41
N HIS A 268 -7.95 64.15 5.97
CA HIS A 268 -7.90 62.75 6.33
C HIS A 268 -8.47 62.57 7.74
N THR A 269 -9.38 61.61 7.91
CA THR A 269 -9.82 61.12 9.22
C THR A 269 -9.41 59.67 9.31
N ASN A 270 -8.53 59.34 10.25
CA ASN A 270 -8.24 57.94 10.56
C ASN A 270 -9.42 57.37 11.35
N ILE A 271 -9.91 56.22 10.92
CA ILE A 271 -11.04 55.49 11.46
C ILE A 271 -10.50 54.17 12.01
N ASP A 272 -10.85 53.84 13.24
CA ASP A 272 -10.53 52.57 13.91
C ASP A 272 -11.75 52.17 14.74
N PHE A 273 -12.36 51.03 14.42
CA PHE A 273 -13.50 50.50 15.16
C PHE A 273 -13.56 48.97 15.13
N LEU A 274 -14.21 48.42 16.15
CA LEU A 274 -14.64 47.02 16.19
C LEU A 274 -16.06 46.91 15.63
N THR A 275 -16.30 45.90 14.80
CA THR A 275 -17.60 45.52 14.27
C THR A 275 -17.81 44.02 14.47
N ASP A 276 -19.00 43.65 14.92
CA ASP A 276 -19.41 42.25 14.96
C ASP A 276 -20.05 41.92 13.60
N LEU A 277 -19.56 40.84 12.98
CA LEU A 277 -20.01 40.25 11.73
C LEU A 277 -20.79 38.99 12.10
N GLU A 278 -22.11 38.98 11.85
CA GLU A 278 -22.98 37.84 12.12
C GLU A 278 -23.27 37.08 10.81
N ALA A 279 -23.19 35.75 10.85
CA ALA A 279 -23.45 34.88 9.70
C ALA A 279 -24.94 34.89 9.29
N GLY A 280 -25.20 34.75 7.99
CA GLY A 280 -26.54 34.73 7.41
C GLY A 280 -27.06 33.33 7.14
N ASP A 281 -27.52 33.08 5.91
CA ASP A 281 -27.98 31.76 5.48
C ASP A 281 -26.80 30.83 5.16
N ILE A 282 -26.38 30.07 6.18
CA ILE A 282 -25.28 29.09 6.10
C ILE A 282 -25.47 28.11 4.92
N ARG A 283 -26.71 27.74 4.57
CA ARG A 283 -26.99 26.84 3.44
C ARG A 283 -26.75 27.48 2.08
N GLY A 284 -26.93 28.80 1.99
CA GLY A 284 -26.57 29.57 0.80
C GLY A 284 -25.05 29.76 0.68
N ILE A 285 -24.35 29.94 1.80
CA ILE A 285 -22.88 30.05 1.85
C ILE A 285 -22.23 28.71 1.43
N HIS A 286 -22.80 27.60 1.86
CA HIS A 286 -22.35 26.24 1.56
C HIS A 286 -22.15 25.97 0.05
N ALA A 287 -23.09 26.42 -0.81
CA ALA A 287 -22.99 26.20 -2.25
C ALA A 287 -21.72 26.84 -2.86
N ILE A 288 -21.35 28.02 -2.37
CA ILE A 288 -20.16 28.77 -2.82
C ILE A 288 -18.88 28.07 -2.34
N ALA A 289 -18.89 27.55 -1.11
CA ALA A 289 -17.77 26.81 -0.55
C ALA A 289 -17.46 25.56 -1.38
N ILE A 290 -18.49 24.82 -1.80
CA ILE A 290 -18.35 23.71 -2.76
C ILE A 290 -17.81 24.20 -4.10
N ASP A 291 -18.38 25.23 -4.71
CA ASP A 291 -17.93 25.73 -6.01
C ASP A 291 -16.48 26.27 -5.98
N TRP A 292 -16.00 26.77 -4.84
CA TRP A 292 -14.60 27.14 -4.64
C TRP A 292 -13.69 25.90 -4.48
N ILE A 293 -14.08 24.92 -3.65
CA ILE A 293 -13.31 23.68 -3.44
C ILE A 293 -13.21 22.85 -4.73
N GLU A 294 -14.27 22.82 -5.54
CA GLU A 294 -14.28 22.15 -6.85
C GLU A 294 -13.61 22.99 -7.97
N GLY A 295 -13.13 24.21 -7.69
CA GLY A 295 -12.54 25.09 -8.71
C GLY A 295 -13.51 25.58 -9.78
N ARG A 296 -14.82 25.52 -9.54
CA ARG A 296 -15.88 26.01 -10.46
C ARG A 296 -16.17 27.51 -10.33
N LEU A 297 -15.73 28.14 -9.24
CA LEU A 297 -16.04 29.53 -8.91
C LEU A 297 -15.20 30.55 -9.71
N GLY A 298 -15.56 30.79 -10.99
CA GLY A 298 -14.86 31.76 -11.85
C GLY A 298 -15.24 33.24 -11.63
N ARG A 299 -16.38 33.53 -10.99
CA ARG A 299 -16.81 34.91 -10.66
C ARG A 299 -17.79 34.92 -9.50
N LEU A 300 -17.70 35.93 -8.64
CA LEU A 300 -18.65 36.16 -7.54
C LEU A 300 -19.03 37.64 -7.43
N SER A 301 -20.30 37.96 -7.67
CA SER A 301 -20.85 39.28 -7.38
C SER A 301 -21.36 39.36 -5.94
N VAL A 302 -20.76 40.27 -5.17
CA VAL A 302 -21.10 40.56 -3.77
C VAL A 302 -21.82 41.91 -3.68
N LYS A 303 -23.07 41.90 -3.20
CA LYS A 303 -23.91 43.09 -3.06
C LYS A 303 -24.01 43.51 -1.59
N GLY A 304 -23.30 44.57 -1.23
CA GLY A 304 -23.41 45.20 0.09
C GLY A 304 -24.55 46.22 0.13
N LYS A 305 -25.38 46.18 1.17
CA LYS A 305 -26.47 47.14 1.43
C LYS A 305 -26.32 47.72 2.83
N ALA A 306 -25.84 48.95 2.91
CA ALA A 306 -25.63 49.68 4.17
C ALA A 306 -26.77 50.66 4.43
N THR A 307 -27.41 50.57 5.60
CA THR A 307 -28.43 51.56 6.03
C THR A 307 -27.83 52.49 7.07
N LEU A 308 -27.44 53.69 6.64
CA LEU A 308 -26.72 54.68 7.45
C LEU A 308 -27.65 55.78 7.96
N ASN A 309 -27.63 56.02 9.28
CA ASN A 309 -28.31 57.17 9.88
C ASN A 309 -27.32 58.32 10.04
N LEU A 310 -27.50 59.43 9.31
CA LEU A 310 -26.52 60.52 9.27
C LEU A 310 -26.96 61.72 10.12
N LYS A 311 -26.02 62.30 10.90
CA LYS A 311 -26.20 63.57 11.61
C LYS A 311 -24.97 64.47 11.46
N SER A 312 -25.17 65.78 11.47
CA SER A 312 -24.09 66.78 11.48
C SER A 312 -24.39 67.82 12.55
N GLY A 313 -23.65 67.73 13.66
CA GLY A 313 -23.90 68.53 14.86
C GLY A 313 -25.32 68.32 15.41
N LEU A 314 -26.12 69.39 15.40
CA LEU A 314 -27.52 69.41 15.86
C LEU A 314 -28.54 69.00 14.78
N PHE A 315 -28.11 68.82 13.52
CA PHE A 315 -29.01 68.54 12.41
C PHE A 315 -28.96 67.06 12.00
N ALA A 316 -30.12 66.39 12.05
CA ALA A 316 -30.28 65.07 11.47
C ALA A 316 -30.37 65.17 9.94
N LEU A 317 -29.51 64.45 9.23
CA LEU A 317 -29.47 64.39 7.76
C LEU A 317 -30.32 63.23 7.19
N GLY A 318 -31.00 62.50 8.08
CA GLY A 318 -31.87 61.37 7.75
C GLY A 318 -31.14 60.06 7.51
N THR A 319 -31.91 59.03 7.15
CA THR A 319 -31.40 57.71 6.78
C THR A 319 -31.06 57.69 5.29
N GLN A 320 -29.87 57.22 4.94
CA GLN A 320 -29.47 56.94 3.55
C GLN A 320 -29.16 55.45 3.43
N VAL A 321 -29.77 54.80 2.44
CA VAL A 321 -29.36 53.44 2.03
C VAL A 321 -28.29 53.59 0.95
N LEU A 322 -27.11 53.04 1.21
CA LEU A 322 -26.07 52.83 0.21
C LEU A 322 -26.15 51.37 -0.25
N THR A 323 -25.95 51.15 -1.54
CA THR A 323 -25.85 49.82 -2.11
C THR A 323 -24.69 49.84 -3.08
N ASP A 324 -23.78 48.90 -2.92
CA ASP A 324 -22.60 48.75 -3.76
C ASP A 324 -22.43 47.28 -4.16
N ASN A 325 -21.90 47.06 -5.36
CA ASN A 325 -21.71 45.73 -5.93
C ASN A 325 -20.23 45.56 -6.23
N ILE A 326 -19.56 44.70 -5.46
CA ILE A 326 -18.20 44.25 -5.74
C ILE A 326 -18.32 43.02 -6.64
N ILE A 327 -17.42 42.90 -7.61
CA ILE A 327 -17.27 41.70 -8.44
C ILE A 327 -15.86 41.19 -8.15
N ILE A 328 -15.76 39.93 -7.73
CA ILE A 328 -14.51 39.20 -7.54
C ILE A 328 -14.36 38.28 -8.75
N GLU A 329 -13.22 38.35 -9.42
CA GLU A 329 -12.90 37.54 -10.60
C GLU A 329 -12.02 36.34 -10.21
N GLU A 330 -11.94 35.32 -11.07
CA GLU A 330 -11.26 34.04 -10.82
C GLU A 330 -9.86 34.17 -10.19
N HIS A 331 -9.09 35.15 -10.63
CA HIS A 331 -7.72 35.40 -10.19
C HIS A 331 -7.58 36.11 -8.82
N ASP A 332 -8.67 36.64 -8.28
CA ASP A 332 -8.72 37.30 -6.97
C ASP A 332 -9.18 36.34 -5.85
N PHE A 333 -9.58 35.10 -6.17
CA PHE A 333 -9.89 34.10 -5.15
C PHE A 333 -8.59 33.49 -4.59
N PRO A 334 -8.53 33.23 -3.27
CA PRO A 334 -7.41 32.50 -2.70
C PRO A 334 -7.36 31.09 -3.30
N ALA A 335 -6.18 30.64 -3.70
CA ALA A 335 -5.96 29.26 -4.10
C ALA A 335 -6.18 28.32 -2.90
N LEU A 336 -6.57 27.06 -3.17
CA LEU A 336 -6.57 26.03 -2.14
C LEU A 336 -5.14 25.85 -1.62
N PRO A 337 -4.92 25.86 -0.29
CA PRO A 337 -3.58 25.84 0.27
C PRO A 337 -2.96 24.46 0.08
N THR A 338 -1.68 24.40 -0.27
CA THR A 338 -0.95 23.13 -0.38
C THR A 338 -0.69 22.57 1.02
N ILE A 339 -0.89 21.27 1.18
CA ILE A 339 -0.73 20.55 2.45
C ILE A 339 0.47 19.63 2.34
N ASN A 340 1.46 19.79 3.22
CA ASN A 340 2.61 18.89 3.35
C ASN A 340 2.50 18.13 4.67
N ILE A 341 2.71 16.81 4.64
CA ILE A 341 2.77 15.98 5.85
C ILE A 341 4.21 16.01 6.37
N LEU A 342 4.43 16.60 7.54
CA LEU A 342 5.74 16.66 8.20
C LEU A 342 6.02 15.42 9.05
N LYS A 343 4.98 14.84 9.65
CA LYS A 343 5.04 13.61 10.44
C LYS A 343 3.70 12.90 10.42
N LEU A 344 3.73 11.59 10.26
CA LEU A 344 2.61 10.66 10.47
C LEU A 344 3.09 9.57 11.44
N ASN A 345 2.24 9.18 12.39
CA ASN A 345 2.54 8.14 13.37
C ASN A 345 1.25 7.44 13.77
N VAL A 346 1.15 6.13 13.51
CA VAL A 346 -0.01 5.31 13.89
C VAL A 346 0.40 4.38 15.02
N HIS A 347 -0.33 4.38 16.13
CA HIS A 347 -0.03 3.54 17.30
C HIS A 347 -1.31 3.03 17.99
N ASP A 348 -1.18 2.01 18.84
CA ASP A 348 -2.29 1.48 19.62
C ASP A 348 -2.83 2.54 20.62
N ALA A 349 -4.16 2.60 20.79
CA ALA A 349 -4.82 3.56 21.67
C ALA A 349 -5.05 3.00 23.09
N ASN A 350 -4.99 3.88 24.09
CA ASN A 350 -5.22 3.53 25.49
C ASN A 350 -6.70 3.15 25.73
N GLY A 351 -7.00 1.85 25.70
CA GLY A 351 -8.35 1.30 25.88
C GLY A 351 -8.85 0.42 24.71
N GLY A 352 -8.03 0.22 23.68
CA GLY A 352 -8.43 -0.43 22.42
C GLY A 352 -8.62 0.59 21.30
N GLY A 353 -8.51 0.15 20.06
CA GLY A 353 -8.45 1.00 18.88
C GLY A 353 -7.02 1.46 18.53
N MET A 354 -6.91 2.28 17.49
CA MET A 354 -5.66 2.91 17.06
C MET A 354 -5.79 4.44 17.08
N ALA A 355 -4.72 5.12 17.46
CA ALA A 355 -4.58 6.56 17.36
C ALA A 355 -3.62 6.92 16.21
N VAL A 356 -3.85 8.09 15.60
CA VAL A 356 -3.11 8.59 14.44
C VAL A 356 -2.68 10.02 14.71
N ASP A 357 -1.40 10.25 14.97
CA ASP A 357 -0.86 11.60 15.11
C ASP A 357 -0.39 12.11 13.73
N VAL A 358 -0.92 13.25 13.29
CA VAL A 358 -0.47 13.91 12.06
C VAL A 358 -0.02 15.33 12.35
N LEU A 359 1.20 15.67 11.89
CA LEU A 359 1.68 17.04 11.83
C LEU A 359 1.74 17.50 10.38
N LEU A 360 0.90 18.47 10.04
CA LEU A 360 0.83 19.08 8.71
C LEU A 360 1.53 20.44 8.73
N SER A 361 2.12 20.85 7.61
CA SER A 361 2.40 22.27 7.32
C SER A 361 1.65 22.73 6.08
N SER A 362 1.15 23.96 6.14
CA SER A 362 0.42 24.56 5.02
C SER A 362 0.60 26.08 5.00
N LEU A 363 0.77 26.65 3.81
CA LEU A 363 0.84 28.10 3.62
C LEU A 363 -0.57 28.62 3.32
N VAL A 364 -1.27 29.09 4.36
CA VAL A 364 -2.61 29.66 4.24
C VAL A 364 -2.47 31.14 3.86
N ASP A 365 -2.87 31.50 2.64
CA ASP A 365 -2.84 32.88 2.15
C ASP A 365 -3.99 33.70 2.77
N SER A 366 -3.82 34.08 4.03
CA SER A 366 -4.74 34.96 4.75
C SER A 366 -4.18 36.39 4.82
N PRO A 367 -4.95 37.42 4.42
CA PRO A 367 -4.52 38.81 4.55
C PRO A 367 -4.52 39.30 6.02
N VAL A 368 -5.06 38.52 6.96
CA VAL A 368 -5.20 38.85 8.37
C VAL A 368 -4.76 37.68 9.27
N ALA A 369 -4.26 37.99 10.47
CA ALA A 369 -4.06 36.95 11.48
C ALA A 369 -5.42 36.43 11.98
N LEU A 370 -5.54 35.12 12.15
CA LEU A 370 -6.75 34.42 12.54
C LEU A 370 -6.39 33.20 13.42
N THR A 371 -7.02 33.08 14.58
CA THR A 371 -7.01 31.83 15.36
C THR A 371 -8.25 31.02 15.00
N VAL A 372 -8.06 29.85 14.38
CA VAL A 372 -9.12 28.87 14.17
C VAL A 372 -9.26 28.03 15.45
N PRO A 373 -10.47 27.88 16.02
CA PRO A 373 -10.68 27.03 17.20
C PRO A 373 -10.43 25.54 16.87
N ALA A 374 -10.35 24.69 17.89
CA ALA A 374 -10.29 23.24 17.69
C ALA A 374 -11.54 22.74 16.93
N LEU A 375 -11.31 22.01 15.84
CA LEU A 375 -12.34 21.49 14.93
C LEU A 375 -12.39 19.95 15.00
N GLY A 376 -13.58 19.39 14.79
CA GLY A 376 -13.83 17.95 14.72
C GLY A 376 -14.16 17.53 13.30
N PHE A 377 -13.70 16.36 12.89
CA PHE A 377 -13.88 15.79 11.57
C PHE A 377 -14.21 14.29 11.64
N ASP A 378 -15.13 13.88 10.76
CA ASP A 378 -15.40 12.48 10.42
C ASP A 378 -14.52 12.09 9.23
N ILE A 379 -13.78 10.98 9.37
CA ILE A 379 -13.05 10.35 8.27
C ILE A 379 -13.90 9.21 7.71
N LEU A 380 -14.28 9.36 6.45
CA LEU A 380 -15.27 8.55 5.75
C LEU A 380 -14.62 7.85 4.54
N VAL A 381 -15.08 6.64 4.21
CA VAL A 381 -14.59 5.87 3.05
C VAL A 381 -15.74 5.45 2.12
N PRO A 382 -15.47 5.21 0.82
CA PRO A 382 -16.46 4.67 -0.10
C PRO A 382 -16.95 3.29 0.33
N ASN A 383 -18.21 3.01 0.02
CA ASN A 383 -18.90 1.75 0.27
C ASN A 383 -18.94 0.90 -1.02
N CYS A 384 -19.60 -0.26 -1.02
CA CYS A 384 -19.58 -1.25 -2.10
C CYS A 384 -19.98 -0.71 -3.48
N SER A 385 -20.93 0.22 -3.56
CA SER A 385 -21.47 0.75 -4.81
C SER A 385 -21.44 2.29 -4.86
N PRO A 386 -21.25 2.91 -6.05
CA PRO A 386 -21.42 4.35 -6.19
C PRO A 386 -22.86 4.78 -5.86
N GLY A 387 -23.01 5.63 -4.83
CA GLY A 387 -24.30 6.10 -4.33
C GLY A 387 -24.75 5.49 -3.01
N ASP A 388 -24.08 4.43 -2.53
CA ASP A 388 -24.21 3.96 -1.15
C ASP A 388 -23.64 5.01 -0.16
N PRO A 389 -24.14 5.10 1.08
CA PRO A 389 -23.62 6.05 2.07
C PRO A 389 -22.17 5.72 2.46
N TYR A 390 -21.35 6.76 2.62
CA TYR A 390 -19.97 6.61 3.08
C TYR A 390 -19.89 6.04 4.50
N ILE A 391 -18.92 5.15 4.73
CA ILE A 391 -18.71 4.46 6.00
C ILE A 391 -17.79 5.30 6.89
N LEU A 392 -18.17 5.55 8.15
CA LEU A 392 -17.33 6.26 9.13
C LEU A 392 -16.25 5.33 9.68
N VAL A 393 -14.97 5.71 9.53
CA VAL A 393 -13.83 4.88 9.95
C VAL A 393 -13.07 5.48 11.12
N ALA A 394 -12.92 6.81 11.16
CA ALA A 394 -12.20 7.50 12.23
C ALA A 394 -12.85 8.82 12.59
N GLU A 395 -12.64 9.25 13.83
CA GLU A 395 -12.88 10.62 14.28
C GLU A 395 -11.52 11.32 14.38
N ALA A 396 -11.41 12.54 13.85
CA ALA A 396 -10.21 13.36 13.93
C ALA A 396 -10.51 14.71 14.55
N LYS A 397 -9.56 15.26 15.30
CA LYS A 397 -9.67 16.60 15.93
C LYS A 397 -8.39 17.39 15.68
N THR A 398 -8.54 18.70 15.52
CA THR A 398 -7.39 19.62 15.47
C THR A 398 -7.17 20.28 16.81
N SER A 399 -5.92 20.68 17.06
CA SER A 399 -5.64 21.76 18.01
C SER A 399 -6.21 23.11 17.51
N ALA A 400 -6.14 24.15 18.33
CA ALA A 400 -6.35 25.52 17.84
C ALA A 400 -5.20 25.89 16.88
N ILE A 401 -5.53 26.56 15.78
CA ILE A 401 -4.59 26.85 14.68
C ILE A 401 -4.42 28.36 14.57
N ASP A 402 -3.22 28.86 14.85
CA ASP A 402 -2.88 30.28 14.70
C ASP A 402 -2.32 30.55 13.29
N VAL A 403 -3.16 31.08 12.41
CA VAL A 403 -2.80 31.50 11.06
C VAL A 403 -2.20 32.90 11.09
N HIS A 404 -1.03 33.07 10.48
CA HIS A 404 -0.32 34.35 10.37
C HIS A 404 -0.04 34.70 8.89
N PRO A 405 -0.27 35.96 8.45
CA PRO A 405 -0.07 36.36 7.06
C PRO A 405 1.35 36.07 6.56
N GLY A 406 1.45 35.32 5.45
CA GLY A 406 2.72 35.00 4.80
C GLY A 406 3.64 34.05 5.57
N GLN A 407 3.12 33.28 6.53
CA GLN A 407 3.88 32.29 7.29
C GLN A 407 3.29 30.88 7.12
N GLU A 408 4.15 29.87 7.07
CA GLU A 408 3.69 28.47 7.14
C GLU A 408 3.04 28.20 8.49
N THR A 409 1.84 27.65 8.45
CA THR A 409 1.06 27.29 9.64
C THR A 409 1.20 25.78 9.87
N ALA A 410 1.65 25.40 11.07
CA ALA A 410 1.71 24.01 11.49
C ALA A 410 0.35 23.59 12.09
N VAL A 411 -0.20 22.46 11.66
CA VAL A 411 -1.48 21.94 12.13
C VAL A 411 -1.27 20.55 12.72
N GLY A 412 -1.49 20.42 14.02
CA GLY A 412 -1.57 19.12 14.70
C GLY A 412 -2.98 18.56 14.62
N VAL A 413 -3.09 17.33 14.14
CA VAL A 413 -4.33 16.54 14.03
C VAL A 413 -4.14 15.25 14.82
N ASP A 414 -5.05 14.98 15.77
CA ASP A 414 -5.12 13.69 16.44
C ASP A 414 -6.33 12.92 15.87
N GLY A 415 -6.10 11.74 15.29
CA GLY A 415 -7.12 10.80 14.84
C GLY A 415 -7.31 9.65 15.81
N LEU A 416 -8.54 9.13 15.89
CA LEU A 416 -8.90 7.94 16.67
C LEU A 416 -9.80 7.00 15.85
N ILE A 417 -9.37 5.75 15.73
CA ILE A 417 -10.09 4.63 15.12
C ILE A 417 -10.44 3.67 16.25
N GLN A 418 -11.68 3.67 16.73
CA GLN A 418 -12.06 2.83 17.89
C GLN A 418 -12.16 1.34 17.51
N GLN A 419 -12.90 1.04 16.46
CA GLN A 419 -13.07 -0.30 15.89
C GLN A 419 -13.45 -0.13 14.40
N LEU A 420 -13.10 -1.10 13.55
CA LEU A 420 -13.60 -1.12 12.17
C LEU A 420 -15.11 -1.47 12.16
N PRO A 421 -15.98 -0.70 11.48
CA PRO A 421 -17.39 -1.04 11.35
C PRO A 421 -17.60 -2.35 10.59
N ASP A 422 -18.64 -3.11 10.97
CA ASP A 422 -19.01 -4.36 10.26
C ASP A 422 -19.21 -4.12 8.75
N GLU A 423 -19.77 -2.98 8.37
CA GLU A 423 -19.97 -2.56 6.97
C GLU A 423 -18.67 -2.55 6.16
N LEU A 424 -17.55 -2.14 6.78
CA LEU A 424 -16.24 -2.01 6.15
C LEU A 424 -15.55 -3.37 5.94
N ILE A 425 -15.79 -4.34 6.83
CA ILE A 425 -15.20 -5.70 6.79
C ILE A 425 -16.13 -6.75 6.18
N SER A 426 -17.42 -6.44 6.02
CA SER A 426 -18.40 -7.34 5.41
C SER A 426 -18.19 -7.49 3.90
N THR A 427 -18.41 -8.69 3.37
CA THR A 427 -18.24 -8.97 1.93
C THR A 427 -19.34 -8.30 1.11
N CYS A 428 -18.96 -7.55 0.08
CA CYS A 428 -19.91 -6.79 -0.74
C CYS A 428 -20.90 -7.70 -1.50
N PRO A 429 -22.18 -7.29 -1.65
CA PRO A 429 -23.16 -8.08 -2.40
C PRO A 429 -22.70 -8.36 -3.84
N GLY A 430 -22.57 -9.64 -4.19
CA GLY A 430 -22.16 -10.07 -5.53
C GLY A 430 -20.67 -9.90 -5.85
N ARG A 431 -19.81 -9.67 -4.84
CA ARG A 431 -18.34 -9.66 -4.97
C ARG A 431 -17.72 -10.53 -3.87
N GLU A 432 -16.43 -10.87 -4.02
CA GLU A 432 -15.71 -11.67 -3.03
C GLU A 432 -14.93 -10.84 -2.00
N GLY A 433 -14.78 -9.52 -2.23
CA GLY A 433 -14.13 -8.58 -1.32
C GLY A 433 -15.11 -7.69 -0.54
N SER A 434 -14.64 -7.19 0.60
CA SER A 434 -15.23 -6.11 1.40
C SER A 434 -14.79 -4.72 0.89
N PRO A 435 -15.41 -3.61 1.36
CA PRO A 435 -14.90 -2.27 1.10
C PRO A 435 -13.45 -2.09 1.61
N LEU A 436 -13.06 -2.73 2.71
CA LEU A 436 -11.68 -2.74 3.21
C LEU A 436 -10.73 -3.43 2.23
N ASP A 437 -11.11 -4.61 1.72
CA ASP A 437 -10.30 -5.35 0.73
C ASP A 437 -10.07 -4.49 -0.53
N LEU A 438 -11.08 -3.74 -0.97
CA LEU A 438 -10.96 -2.83 -2.12
C LEU A 438 -10.03 -1.64 -1.83
N LEU A 439 -10.10 -1.05 -0.64
CA LEU A 439 -9.19 0.04 -0.24
C LEU A 439 -7.75 -0.44 -0.12
N VAL A 440 -7.52 -1.56 0.57
CA VAL A 440 -6.19 -2.14 0.78
C VAL A 440 -5.59 -2.60 -0.55
N SER A 441 -6.32 -3.36 -1.37
CA SER A 441 -5.82 -3.83 -2.67
C SER A 441 -5.50 -2.67 -3.62
N SER A 442 -6.33 -1.61 -3.64
CA SER A 442 -6.06 -0.41 -4.45
C SER A 442 -4.81 0.33 -3.97
N PHE A 443 -4.64 0.49 -2.65
CA PHE A 443 -3.43 1.05 -2.06
C PHE A 443 -2.18 0.23 -2.41
N MET A 444 -2.25 -1.10 -2.27
CA MET A 444 -1.14 -2.00 -2.61
C MET A 444 -0.72 -1.91 -4.08
N GLN A 445 -1.70 -1.77 -4.99
CA GLN A 445 -1.48 -1.65 -6.43
C GLN A 445 -1.03 -0.24 -6.87
N GLY A 446 -0.91 0.72 -5.94
CA GLY A 446 -0.60 2.12 -6.26
C GLY A 446 -1.71 2.84 -7.03
N LEU A 447 -2.95 2.35 -6.95
CA LEU A 447 -4.12 3.01 -7.52
C LEU A 447 -4.52 4.23 -6.67
N GLU A 448 -5.16 5.20 -7.32
CA GLU A 448 -5.70 6.37 -6.65
C GLU A 448 -6.97 5.98 -5.89
N THR A 449 -6.95 6.17 -4.57
CA THR A 449 -8.06 5.96 -3.65
C THR A 449 -8.54 7.30 -3.09
N THR A 450 -9.80 7.40 -2.67
CA THR A 450 -10.35 8.65 -2.11
C THR A 450 -10.90 8.40 -0.71
N ILE A 451 -10.37 9.11 0.28
CA ILE A 451 -11.07 9.30 1.57
C ILE A 451 -11.93 10.56 1.48
N TYR A 452 -12.97 10.62 2.30
CA TYR A 452 -13.86 11.76 2.40
C TYR A 452 -13.77 12.33 3.81
N ILE A 453 -13.57 13.64 3.94
CA ILE A 453 -13.53 14.33 5.23
C ILE A 453 -14.78 15.20 5.35
N ARG A 454 -15.53 15.05 6.45
CA ARG A 454 -16.71 15.86 6.77
C ARG A 454 -16.53 16.48 8.16
N GLY A 455 -17.05 17.68 8.40
CA GLY A 455 -17.06 18.25 9.75
C GLY A 455 -17.95 17.46 10.71
N SER A 456 -17.49 17.25 11.94
CA SER A 456 -18.22 16.56 13.01
C SER A 456 -18.62 17.50 14.14
N ASP A 457 -18.97 16.97 15.32
CA ASP A 457 -19.28 17.78 16.50
C ASP A 457 -18.07 18.58 17.00
N ALA A 458 -18.33 19.70 17.69
CA ALA A 458 -17.27 20.51 18.27
C ALA A 458 -16.46 19.73 19.33
N PRO A 459 -15.13 19.60 19.19
CA PRO A 459 -14.28 18.96 20.19
C PRO A 459 -14.08 19.84 21.44
N SER A 460 -14.53 21.11 21.40
CA SER A 460 -14.43 22.05 22.50
C SER A 460 -15.72 22.88 22.67
N LEU A 461 -16.09 23.17 23.91
CA LEU A 461 -17.20 24.07 24.24
C LEU A 461 -16.98 25.53 23.78
N ASN A 462 -15.77 25.87 23.32
CA ASN A 462 -15.40 27.20 22.84
C ASN A 462 -15.54 27.35 21.31
N THR A 463 -15.85 26.26 20.59
CA THR A 463 -16.01 26.28 19.13
C THR A 463 -17.43 26.78 18.78
N PRO A 464 -17.60 27.91 18.06
CA PRO A 464 -18.91 28.47 17.72
C PRO A 464 -19.78 27.52 16.88
N ALA A 465 -21.08 27.46 17.19
CA ALA A 465 -22.02 26.54 16.52
C ALA A 465 -22.12 26.78 15.00
N TRP A 466 -22.06 28.03 14.54
CA TRP A 466 -22.12 28.35 13.10
C TRP A 466 -20.95 27.77 12.29
N ILE A 467 -19.77 27.60 12.91
CA ILE A 467 -18.61 26.94 12.28
C ILE A 467 -18.88 25.44 12.15
N VAL A 468 -19.42 24.82 13.21
CA VAL A 468 -19.78 23.40 13.25
C VAL A 468 -20.83 23.06 12.19
N ASP A 469 -21.89 23.87 12.10
CA ASP A 469 -22.97 23.69 11.12
C ASP A 469 -22.47 23.84 9.67
N LEU A 470 -21.55 24.78 9.42
CA LEU A 470 -20.90 24.96 8.12
C LEU A 470 -20.02 23.75 7.77
N LEU A 471 -19.14 23.32 8.68
CA LEU A 471 -18.23 22.20 8.43
C LEU A 471 -18.97 20.87 8.24
N ARG A 472 -20.07 20.64 8.97
CA ARG A 472 -20.95 19.47 8.78
C ARG A 472 -21.59 19.38 7.39
N SER A 473 -21.84 20.54 6.76
CA SER A 473 -22.47 20.57 5.44
C SER A 473 -21.51 20.18 4.32
N VAL A 474 -20.22 20.52 4.45
CA VAL A 474 -19.18 20.23 3.46
C VAL A 474 -18.60 18.82 3.66
N THR A 475 -18.50 18.04 2.59
CA THR A 475 -17.69 16.81 2.54
C THR A 475 -16.64 16.96 1.45
N VAL A 476 -15.36 16.89 1.83
CA VAL A 476 -14.21 17.09 0.94
C VAL A 476 -13.67 15.72 0.50
N PRO A 477 -13.68 15.39 -0.81
CA PRO A 477 -12.95 14.24 -1.32
C PRO A 477 -11.45 14.55 -1.32
N LEU A 478 -10.64 13.73 -0.65
CA LEU A 478 -9.19 13.78 -0.69
C LEU A 478 -8.66 12.53 -1.39
N PRO A 479 -8.19 12.66 -2.65
CA PRO A 479 -7.47 11.57 -3.28
C PRO A 479 -6.12 11.36 -2.60
N PHE A 480 -5.78 10.09 -2.40
CA PHE A 480 -4.47 9.64 -1.97
C PHE A 480 -4.11 8.40 -2.81
N THR A 481 -2.96 8.45 -3.45
CA THR A 481 -2.38 7.30 -4.13
C THR A 481 -1.58 6.49 -3.12
N GLY A 482 -1.83 5.18 -3.05
CA GLY A 482 -0.85 4.30 -2.43
C GLY A 482 0.48 4.37 -3.18
N HIS A 483 1.57 4.08 -2.50
CA HIS A 483 2.78 3.68 -3.22
C HIS A 483 2.53 2.27 -3.75
N ALA A 484 2.74 2.03 -5.05
CA ALA A 484 2.76 0.66 -5.56
C ALA A 484 3.79 -0.12 -4.72
N LEU A 485 3.32 -1.10 -3.95
CA LEU A 485 4.15 -1.76 -2.93
C LEU A 485 5.01 -2.86 -3.55
N ASP A 486 5.73 -2.50 -4.61
CA ASP A 486 6.90 -3.23 -5.07
C ASP A 486 7.81 -3.43 -3.85
N ASN A 487 8.02 -4.69 -3.47
CA ASN A 487 8.74 -5.13 -2.27
C ASN A 487 7.98 -5.11 -0.91
N LEU A 488 6.63 -5.13 -0.85
CA LEU A 488 5.96 -5.47 0.43
C LEU A 488 6.37 -6.88 0.88
N VAL A 489 6.18 -7.87 0.01
CA VAL A 489 6.76 -9.20 0.20
C VAL A 489 8.23 -9.14 -0.21
N LYS A 490 9.12 -8.88 0.76
CA LYS A 490 10.57 -8.79 0.55
C LYS A 490 11.19 -10.12 0.19
N ASN A 491 10.68 -11.20 0.78
CA ASN A 491 11.16 -12.56 0.53
C ASN A 491 10.03 -13.57 0.72
N PHE A 492 9.94 -14.52 -0.21
CA PHE A 492 9.07 -15.69 -0.11
C PHE A 492 9.95 -16.94 -0.19
N THR A 493 9.93 -17.75 0.85
CA THR A 493 10.67 -19.02 0.90
C THR A 493 9.76 -20.17 1.25
N MET A 494 9.98 -21.30 0.60
CA MET A 494 9.28 -22.56 0.81
C MET A 494 10.36 -23.61 1.05
N SER A 495 10.44 -24.13 2.28
CA SER A 495 11.39 -25.16 2.70
C SER A 495 10.67 -26.48 2.94
N ASP A 496 11.46 -27.57 2.99
CA ASP A 496 10.96 -28.91 3.31
C ASP A 496 9.84 -29.39 2.37
N THR A 497 9.87 -28.90 1.12
CA THR A 497 8.88 -29.19 0.08
C THR A 497 8.90 -30.66 -0.30
N HIS A 498 7.79 -31.34 -0.03
CA HIS A 498 7.52 -32.71 -0.41
C HIS A 498 6.37 -32.73 -1.43
N PHE A 499 6.58 -33.41 -2.55
CA PHE A 499 5.56 -33.73 -3.53
C PHE A 499 5.18 -35.20 -3.38
N SER A 500 3.93 -35.50 -3.06
CA SER A 500 3.41 -36.87 -3.08
C SER A 500 2.73 -37.15 -4.42
N LEU A 501 2.96 -38.34 -4.97
CA LEU A 501 2.31 -38.78 -6.21
C LEU A 501 0.85 -39.18 -5.93
N PRO A 502 -0.06 -39.00 -6.91
CA PRO A 502 -1.46 -39.38 -6.76
C PRO A 502 -1.64 -40.88 -6.53
N ASN A 503 -2.69 -41.27 -5.82
CA ASN A 503 -3.07 -42.66 -5.62
C ASN A 503 -3.57 -43.26 -6.95
N PRO A 504 -2.88 -44.28 -7.51
CA PRO A 504 -3.23 -44.85 -8.82
C PRO A 504 -4.57 -45.60 -8.84
N PHE A 505 -5.23 -45.78 -7.69
CA PHE A 505 -6.54 -46.40 -7.53
C PHE A 505 -7.63 -45.42 -7.04
N ALA A 506 -7.34 -44.12 -6.95
CA ALA A 506 -8.35 -43.11 -6.66
C ALA A 506 -9.35 -42.96 -7.83
N GLU A 507 -10.59 -42.55 -7.52
CA GLU A 507 -11.54 -42.15 -8.55
C GLU A 507 -11.04 -40.87 -9.26
N PRO A 508 -11.25 -40.69 -10.57
CA PRO A 508 -10.63 -39.59 -11.32
C PRO A 508 -10.85 -38.19 -10.72
N ASP A 509 -12.02 -37.95 -10.14
CA ASP A 509 -12.43 -36.67 -9.57
C ASP A 509 -12.21 -36.57 -8.03
N ALA A 510 -11.58 -37.57 -7.40
CA ALA A 510 -11.29 -37.56 -5.96
C ALA A 510 -10.01 -36.75 -5.65
N PRO A 511 -9.89 -36.08 -4.48
CA PRO A 511 -8.67 -35.33 -4.12
C PRO A 511 -7.38 -36.17 -4.20
N ASP A 512 -7.49 -37.45 -3.81
CA ASP A 512 -6.40 -38.43 -3.82
C ASP A 512 -5.90 -38.79 -5.24
N SER A 513 -6.60 -38.39 -6.31
CA SER A 513 -6.17 -38.59 -7.71
C SER A 513 -5.18 -37.51 -8.19
N GLN A 514 -4.97 -36.46 -7.39
CA GLN A 514 -4.05 -35.36 -7.70
C GLN A 514 -2.74 -35.49 -6.91
N PRO A 515 -1.60 -35.02 -7.46
CA PRO A 515 -0.38 -34.88 -6.67
C PRO A 515 -0.60 -33.86 -5.55
N THR A 516 -0.04 -34.11 -4.36
CA THR A 516 -0.14 -33.18 -3.23
C THR A 516 1.20 -32.56 -2.88
N VAL A 517 1.15 -31.37 -2.27
CA VAL A 517 2.32 -30.60 -1.85
C VAL A 517 2.25 -30.32 -0.35
N SER A 518 3.29 -30.73 0.36
CA SER A 518 3.55 -30.40 1.76
C SER A 518 4.81 -29.54 1.85
N ALA A 519 4.81 -28.44 2.63
CA ALA A 519 5.99 -27.58 2.81
C ALA A 519 5.85 -26.63 4.01
N LEU A 520 6.97 -26.09 4.48
CA LEU A 520 6.98 -24.94 5.39
C LEU A 520 7.16 -23.65 4.58
N VAL A 521 6.23 -22.71 4.71
CA VAL A 521 6.29 -21.41 4.04
C VAL A 521 6.69 -20.33 5.03
N LYS A 522 7.64 -19.49 4.63
CA LYS A 522 8.06 -18.30 5.38
C LYS A 522 8.03 -17.08 4.44
N VAL A 523 7.29 -16.06 4.85
CA VAL A 523 7.06 -14.82 4.10
C VAL A 523 7.57 -13.64 4.94
N LEU A 524 8.45 -12.83 4.38
CA LEU A 524 8.93 -11.61 5.02
C LEU A 524 8.21 -10.39 4.43
N ILE A 525 7.40 -9.73 5.24
CA ILE A 525 6.56 -8.59 4.86
C ILE A 525 7.19 -7.31 5.41
N ALA A 526 7.46 -6.31 4.57
CA ALA A 526 7.92 -5.00 5.02
C ALA A 526 6.80 -4.27 5.78
N LEU A 527 7.10 -3.62 6.90
CA LEU A 527 6.17 -2.68 7.53
C LEU A 527 6.64 -1.24 7.25
N PRO A 528 5.72 -0.32 6.87
CA PRO A 528 6.00 1.12 6.79
C PRO A 528 6.49 1.67 8.14
N GLU A 529 7.39 2.66 8.11
CA GLU A 529 7.99 3.25 9.32
C GLU A 529 6.97 4.04 10.16
N GLU A 530 5.84 4.41 9.56
CA GLU A 530 4.71 5.11 10.18
C GLU A 530 3.78 4.17 10.99
N MET A 531 3.91 2.85 10.83
CA MET A 531 3.12 1.84 11.54
C MET A 531 3.83 1.35 12.81
N ASN A 532 3.47 1.92 13.96
CA ASN A 532 4.03 1.60 15.26
C ASN A 532 2.98 0.96 16.21
N PHE A 533 2.38 -0.14 15.74
CA PHE A 533 1.39 -0.93 16.48
C PHE A 533 1.57 -2.43 16.24
N GLN A 534 1.04 -3.26 17.12
CA GLN A 534 1.18 -4.72 17.01
C GLN A 534 0.27 -5.28 15.91
N VAL A 535 0.86 -6.04 14.98
CA VAL A 535 0.16 -6.73 13.89
C VAL A 535 0.45 -8.22 13.98
N GLU A 536 -0.60 -9.02 14.11
CA GLU A 536 -0.51 -10.48 14.12
C GLU A 536 -1.25 -11.09 12.93
N VAL A 537 -0.70 -12.16 12.35
CA VAL A 537 -1.31 -12.93 11.26
C VAL A 537 -1.54 -14.36 11.75
N PRO A 538 -2.64 -14.64 12.49
CA PRO A 538 -2.91 -15.96 13.06
C PRO A 538 -3.32 -17.03 12.04
N GLN A 539 -3.88 -16.65 10.88
CA GLN A 539 -4.32 -17.62 9.86
C GLN A 539 -4.14 -17.11 8.44
N VAL A 540 -3.81 -18.03 7.53
CA VAL A 540 -3.55 -17.76 6.10
C VAL A 540 -4.28 -18.79 5.25
N ARG A 541 -4.77 -18.38 4.07
CA ARG A 541 -5.18 -19.27 2.98
C ARG A 541 -4.71 -18.68 1.65
N ALA A 542 -4.53 -19.48 0.61
CA ALA A 542 -3.99 -18.98 -0.66
C ALA A 542 -4.44 -19.80 -1.86
N LEU A 543 -4.55 -19.13 -3.01
CA LEU A 543 -4.67 -19.74 -4.33
C LEU A 543 -3.41 -19.37 -5.12
N ALA A 544 -2.65 -20.36 -5.58
CA ALA A 544 -1.35 -20.11 -6.21
C ALA A 544 -1.19 -20.83 -7.55
N ASP A 545 -0.79 -20.07 -8.57
CA ASP A 545 -0.40 -20.56 -9.88
C ASP A 545 1.06 -21.02 -9.85
N VAL A 546 1.30 -22.28 -10.24
CA VAL A 546 2.62 -22.88 -10.29
C VAL A 546 3.08 -22.97 -11.75
N SER A 547 4.25 -22.42 -12.02
CA SER A 547 4.80 -22.28 -13.37
C SER A 547 6.26 -22.74 -13.46
N TYR A 548 6.63 -23.23 -14.64
CA TYR A 548 7.98 -23.67 -14.98
C TYR A 548 8.38 -23.01 -16.30
N LYS A 549 9.58 -22.44 -16.37
CA LYS A 549 10.04 -21.63 -17.52
C LYS A 549 9.06 -20.50 -17.92
N GLU A 550 8.36 -19.92 -16.94
CA GLU A 550 7.31 -18.89 -17.12
C GLU A 550 5.97 -19.41 -17.73
N GLU A 551 5.81 -20.72 -17.92
CA GLU A 551 4.56 -21.36 -18.37
C GLU A 551 3.84 -22.08 -17.21
N LYS A 552 2.53 -21.85 -17.06
CA LYS A 552 1.71 -22.39 -15.96
C LYS A 552 1.36 -23.86 -16.22
N PHE A 553 1.68 -24.74 -15.28
CA PHE A 553 1.38 -26.17 -15.36
C PHE A 553 0.49 -26.70 -14.22
N GLY A 554 0.23 -25.91 -13.18
CA GLY A 554 -0.72 -26.29 -12.14
C GLY A 554 -1.22 -25.14 -11.27
N VAL A 555 -2.21 -25.44 -10.44
CA VAL A 555 -2.81 -24.56 -9.44
C VAL A 555 -2.79 -25.26 -8.08
N LEU A 556 -2.16 -24.63 -7.09
CA LEU A 556 -2.14 -25.07 -5.70
C LEU A 556 -3.26 -24.34 -4.94
N ASN A 557 -4.27 -25.09 -4.51
CA ASN A 557 -5.49 -24.54 -3.91
C ASN A 557 -5.55 -24.81 -2.41
N ILE A 558 -5.15 -23.83 -1.60
CA ILE A 558 -5.18 -23.89 -0.13
C ILE A 558 -6.47 -23.22 0.35
N SER A 559 -7.59 -23.89 0.12
CA SER A 559 -8.94 -23.36 0.38
C SER A 559 -9.29 -23.23 1.88
N HIS A 560 -8.71 -24.09 2.71
CA HIS A 560 -8.87 -24.08 4.17
C HIS A 560 -7.88 -23.13 4.85
N TRP A 561 -8.33 -22.43 5.89
CA TRP A 561 -7.48 -21.61 6.75
C TRP A 561 -6.42 -22.49 7.44
N GLN A 562 -5.15 -22.18 7.18
CA GLN A 562 -3.99 -22.74 7.87
C GLN A 562 -3.65 -21.83 9.06
N ASP A 563 -3.24 -22.42 10.18
CA ASP A 563 -2.71 -21.67 11.31
C ASP A 563 -1.30 -21.16 10.99
N ALA A 564 -1.04 -19.91 11.37
CA ALA A 564 0.19 -19.19 11.06
C ALA A 564 0.74 -18.48 12.30
N ASN A 565 2.07 -18.37 12.38
CA ASN A 565 2.77 -17.59 13.40
C ASN A 565 3.38 -16.35 12.75
N SER A 566 3.26 -15.20 13.41
CA SER A 566 3.84 -13.95 12.94
C SER A 566 4.77 -13.34 14.00
N THR A 567 5.99 -12.99 13.60
CA THR A 567 7.00 -12.36 14.48
C THR A 567 7.57 -11.12 13.82
N LEU A 568 7.71 -10.02 14.58
CA LEU A 568 8.46 -8.84 14.15
C LEU A 568 9.96 -9.14 14.16
N VAL A 569 10.65 -8.71 13.09
CA VAL A 569 12.08 -8.91 12.84
C VAL A 569 12.64 -7.62 12.26
N ASP A 570 13.81 -7.18 12.74
CA ASP A 570 14.51 -6.04 12.15
C ASP A 570 15.20 -6.46 10.85
N ASP A 571 14.92 -5.74 9.76
CA ASP A 571 15.56 -5.98 8.46
C ASP A 571 16.99 -5.41 8.43
N GLN A 572 17.78 -5.83 7.43
CA GLN A 572 19.20 -5.44 7.28
C GLN A 572 19.41 -3.92 7.14
N ASN A 573 18.37 -3.18 6.73
CA ASN A 573 18.36 -1.72 6.61
C ASN A 573 17.93 -0.99 7.90
N GLY A 574 17.54 -1.72 8.96
CA GLY A 574 17.05 -1.15 10.22
C GLY A 574 15.54 -0.86 10.27
N SER A 575 14.80 -1.09 9.18
CA SER A 575 13.34 -1.01 9.15
C SER A 575 12.71 -2.31 9.68
N SER A 576 11.59 -2.23 10.41
CA SER A 576 10.90 -3.42 10.90
C SER A 576 10.18 -4.19 9.78
N ALA A 577 10.15 -5.52 9.91
CA ALA A 577 9.46 -6.43 9.02
C ALA A 577 8.68 -7.48 9.82
N LEU A 578 7.59 -7.98 9.26
CA LEU A 578 6.79 -9.06 9.81
C LEU A 578 7.13 -10.37 9.10
N LEU A 579 7.75 -11.30 9.81
CA LEU A 579 7.97 -12.67 9.34
C LEU A 579 6.73 -13.50 9.67
N VAL A 580 6.06 -14.02 8.64
CA VAL A 580 4.90 -14.92 8.77
C VAL A 580 5.32 -16.34 8.36
N GLU A 581 5.15 -17.30 9.25
CA GLU A 581 5.46 -18.72 9.05
C GLU A 581 4.21 -19.58 9.15
N PHE A 582 3.96 -20.44 8.17
CA PHE A 582 2.86 -21.40 8.19
C PHE A 582 3.24 -22.69 7.46
N ALA A 583 2.64 -23.81 7.89
CA ALA A 583 2.84 -25.10 7.24
C ALA A 583 1.69 -25.39 6.27
N ILE A 584 2.05 -25.84 5.07
CA ILE A 584 1.14 -26.43 4.10
C ILE A 584 1.26 -27.94 4.26
N LYS A 585 0.13 -28.63 4.43
CA LYS A 585 0.09 -30.09 4.50
C LYS A 585 -0.85 -30.66 3.45
N ASP A 586 -0.29 -31.52 2.61
CA ASP A 586 -0.95 -32.37 1.62
C ASP A 586 -1.95 -31.61 0.73
N ALA A 587 -1.59 -30.37 0.37
CA ALA A 587 -2.43 -29.50 -0.44
C ALA A 587 -2.44 -29.97 -1.92
N PRO A 588 -3.62 -30.13 -2.55
CA PRO A 588 -3.72 -30.64 -3.91
C PRO A 588 -3.16 -29.65 -4.93
N LEU A 589 -2.37 -30.17 -5.87
CA LEU A 589 -1.89 -29.47 -7.05
C LEU A 589 -2.74 -29.91 -8.25
N GLU A 590 -3.71 -29.07 -8.61
CA GLU A 590 -4.55 -29.25 -9.80
C GLU A 590 -3.66 -29.04 -11.05
N VAL A 591 -3.39 -30.11 -11.79
CA VAL A 591 -2.52 -30.05 -12.98
C VAL A 591 -3.27 -29.43 -14.14
N THR A 592 -2.72 -28.37 -14.74
CA THR A 592 -3.28 -27.69 -15.92
C THR A 592 -2.57 -28.06 -17.22
N ASP A 593 -1.33 -28.56 -17.15
CA ASP A 593 -0.56 -29.06 -18.29
C ASP A 593 0.28 -30.29 -17.90
N ASP A 594 -0.16 -31.47 -18.34
CA ASP A 594 0.52 -32.76 -18.11
C ASP A 594 1.88 -32.85 -18.81
N GLY A 595 2.06 -32.14 -19.92
CA GLY A 595 3.30 -32.12 -20.70
C GLY A 595 4.39 -31.34 -19.98
N LEU A 596 4.07 -30.13 -19.51
CA LEU A 596 4.97 -29.33 -18.67
C LEU A 596 5.23 -30.00 -17.32
N LEU A 597 4.23 -30.63 -16.70
CA LEU A 597 4.47 -31.45 -15.50
C LEU A 597 5.45 -32.59 -15.79
N THR A 598 5.31 -33.26 -16.94
CA THR A 598 6.25 -34.30 -17.38
C THR A 598 7.65 -33.73 -17.62
N GLU A 599 7.79 -32.53 -18.19
CA GLU A 599 9.09 -31.85 -18.29
C GLU A 599 9.68 -31.49 -16.92
N VAL A 600 8.87 -31.00 -15.97
CA VAL A 600 9.30 -30.70 -14.59
C VAL A 600 9.80 -31.98 -13.91
N ILE A 601 9.03 -33.07 -14.00
CA ILE A 601 9.41 -34.38 -13.46
C ILE A 601 10.67 -34.90 -14.16
N GLN A 602 10.82 -34.76 -15.48
CA GLN A 602 12.05 -35.17 -16.19
C GLN A 602 13.25 -34.30 -15.82
N ALA A 603 13.09 -32.98 -15.66
CA ALA A 603 14.15 -32.08 -15.23
C ALA A 603 14.56 -32.36 -13.77
N MET A 604 13.61 -32.72 -12.90
CA MET A 604 13.91 -33.21 -11.56
C MET A 604 14.60 -34.58 -11.61
N LEU A 605 14.11 -35.54 -12.40
CA LEU A 605 14.60 -36.92 -12.40
C LEU A 605 15.94 -37.09 -13.14
N PHE A 606 16.21 -36.26 -14.14
CA PHE A 606 17.29 -36.44 -15.11
C PHE A 606 18.07 -35.15 -15.42
N GLY A 607 17.77 -34.04 -14.75
CA GLY A 607 18.56 -32.81 -14.84
C GLY A 607 19.66 -32.75 -13.78
N SER A 608 20.80 -32.14 -14.14
CA SER A 608 21.90 -31.83 -13.21
C SER A 608 21.73 -30.50 -12.48
N GLU A 609 20.75 -29.69 -12.87
CA GLU A 609 20.47 -28.37 -12.30
C GLU A 609 19.24 -28.41 -11.38
N THR A 610 19.19 -27.54 -10.36
CA THR A 610 18.04 -27.46 -9.46
C THR A 610 16.84 -26.88 -10.20
N VAL A 611 15.73 -27.62 -10.25
CA VAL A 611 14.50 -27.15 -10.88
C VAL A 611 13.93 -25.99 -10.07
N LEU A 612 13.77 -24.84 -10.71
CA LEU A 612 13.16 -23.64 -10.13
C LEU A 612 11.73 -23.51 -10.65
N LEU A 613 10.76 -23.56 -9.74
CA LEU A 613 9.36 -23.28 -10.03
C LEU A 613 9.04 -21.83 -9.63
N ARG A 614 8.31 -21.10 -10.46
CA ARG A 614 7.77 -19.77 -10.12
C ARG A 614 6.35 -19.94 -9.61
N VAL A 615 6.09 -19.41 -8.42
CA VAL A 615 4.78 -19.48 -7.74
C VAL A 615 4.23 -18.06 -7.64
N ALA A 616 3.05 -17.84 -8.23
CA ALA A 616 2.33 -16.57 -8.16
C ALA A 616 1.01 -16.79 -7.43
N ALA A 617 0.88 -16.20 -6.23
CA ALA A 617 -0.20 -16.47 -5.30
C ALA A 617 -1.08 -15.24 -5.03
N THR A 618 -2.36 -15.50 -4.88
CA THR A 618 -3.31 -14.59 -4.23
C THR A 618 -3.58 -15.13 -2.83
N VAL A 619 -3.27 -14.34 -1.82
CA VAL A 619 -3.27 -14.74 -0.41
C VAL A 619 -4.37 -13.98 0.33
N ASP A 620 -5.14 -14.69 1.15
CA ASP A 620 -6.02 -14.09 2.13
C ASP A 620 -5.47 -14.39 3.53
N THR A 621 -5.47 -13.37 4.39
CA THR A 621 -4.95 -13.46 5.75
C THR A 621 -6.03 -13.05 6.74
N LYS A 622 -6.03 -13.65 7.93
CA LYS A 622 -6.65 -13.02 9.10
C LYS A 622 -5.58 -12.17 9.76
N VAL A 623 -5.92 -10.93 10.05
CA VAL A 623 -5.06 -9.98 10.74
C VAL A 623 -5.71 -9.63 12.07
N SER A 624 -4.92 -9.54 13.12
CA SER A 624 -5.33 -9.08 14.43
C SER A 624 -4.48 -7.88 14.85
N THR A 625 -5.13 -6.78 15.23
CA THR A 625 -4.50 -5.52 15.68
C THR A 625 -5.29 -4.93 16.85
N GLY A 626 -4.89 -3.76 17.36
CA GLY A 626 -5.69 -2.99 18.33
C GLY A 626 -7.13 -2.67 17.88
N LEU A 627 -7.46 -2.80 16.59
CA LEU A 627 -8.82 -2.64 16.03
C LEU A 627 -9.71 -3.89 16.16
N GLY A 628 -9.16 -5.01 16.62
CA GLY A 628 -9.79 -6.33 16.59
C GLY A 628 -9.25 -7.21 15.45
N SER A 629 -9.98 -8.27 15.14
CA SER A 629 -9.57 -9.29 14.15
C SER A 629 -10.48 -9.30 12.93
N PHE A 630 -9.88 -9.19 11.74
CA PHE A 630 -10.59 -9.15 10.45
C PHE A 630 -9.82 -9.95 9.39
N ALA A 631 -10.46 -10.24 8.27
CA ALA A 631 -9.82 -10.90 7.13
C ALA A 631 -9.48 -9.85 6.06
N LEU A 632 -8.25 -9.88 5.57
CA LEU A 632 -7.83 -9.19 4.35
C LEU A 632 -7.73 -10.20 3.21
N ARG A 633 -8.22 -9.85 2.03
CA ARG A 633 -8.30 -10.74 0.87
C ARG A 633 -7.58 -10.15 -0.34
N GLY A 634 -7.10 -11.03 -1.21
CA GLY A 634 -6.55 -10.61 -2.51
C GLY A 634 -5.13 -10.03 -2.45
N ILE A 635 -4.31 -10.41 -1.45
CA ILE A 635 -2.93 -9.92 -1.32
C ILE A 635 -2.05 -10.67 -2.35
N PRO A 636 -1.42 -9.97 -3.32
CA PRO A 636 -0.55 -10.62 -4.29
C PRO A 636 0.81 -10.98 -3.64
N ALA A 637 1.30 -12.18 -3.92
CA ALA A 637 2.63 -12.64 -3.53
C ALA A 637 3.27 -13.44 -4.66
N GLU A 638 4.58 -13.31 -4.86
CA GLU A 638 5.31 -14.05 -5.90
C GLU A 638 6.67 -14.50 -5.39
N GLY A 639 7.12 -15.69 -5.82
CA GLY A 639 8.43 -16.23 -5.46
C GLY A 639 8.94 -17.31 -6.40
N LYS A 640 10.23 -17.63 -6.30
CA LYS A 640 10.87 -18.74 -7.01
C LYS A 640 11.33 -19.81 -6.01
N VAL A 641 10.83 -21.02 -6.16
CA VAL A 641 11.04 -22.15 -5.24
C VAL A 641 11.99 -23.18 -5.88
N PRO A 642 13.17 -23.43 -5.29
CA PRO A 642 14.06 -24.49 -5.73
C PRO A 642 13.58 -25.86 -5.23
N VAL A 643 13.34 -26.79 -6.15
CA VAL A 643 12.97 -28.17 -5.80
C VAL A 643 14.22 -29.02 -5.66
N LYS A 644 14.52 -29.45 -4.43
CA LYS A 644 15.61 -30.40 -4.14
C LYS A 644 15.10 -31.83 -4.14
N ARG A 645 15.85 -32.74 -4.76
CA ARG A 645 15.71 -34.19 -4.55
C ARG A 645 16.36 -34.52 -3.20
N ASN A 646 15.65 -35.22 -2.33
CA ASN A 646 16.14 -35.58 -1.00
C ASN A 646 16.09 -37.09 -0.78
N THR A 647 16.94 -37.59 0.12
CA THR A 647 16.85 -38.99 0.59
C THR A 647 15.64 -39.16 1.51
N THR A 648 15.03 -40.34 1.51
CA THR A 648 13.89 -40.71 2.37
C THR A 648 14.29 -41.86 3.30
N GLU A 649 13.42 -42.27 4.22
CA GLU A 649 13.68 -43.44 5.10
C GLU A 649 13.92 -44.74 4.31
N SER A 650 13.31 -44.89 3.13
CA SER A 650 13.36 -46.10 2.30
C SER A 650 14.18 -45.96 1.00
N SER A 651 14.62 -44.75 0.64
CA SER A 651 15.38 -44.52 -0.59
C SER A 651 16.55 -43.54 -0.48
N MET A 652 17.64 -43.83 -1.20
CA MET A 652 18.83 -42.99 -1.30
C MET A 652 19.34 -42.88 -2.74
N LEU A 653 20.05 -41.80 -3.05
CA LEU A 653 20.74 -41.61 -4.32
C LEU A 653 22.25 -41.70 -4.10
N VAL A 654 22.94 -42.51 -4.91
CA VAL A 654 24.37 -42.78 -4.81
C VAL A 654 25.03 -42.55 -6.17
N SER A 655 25.76 -41.44 -6.29
CA SER A 655 26.54 -41.11 -7.49
C SER A 655 27.93 -41.76 -7.42
N THR A 656 28.42 -42.27 -8.56
CA THR A 656 29.79 -42.81 -8.65
C THR A 656 30.37 -42.69 -10.06
N LEU A 657 31.67 -42.94 -10.19
CA LEU A 657 32.37 -43.05 -11.46
C LEU A 657 32.66 -44.53 -11.76
N ALA A 658 32.23 -45.01 -12.92
CA ALA A 658 32.47 -46.36 -13.39
C ALA A 658 33.48 -46.40 -14.54
N ASN A 659 34.28 -47.47 -14.56
CA ASN A 659 35.12 -47.85 -15.69
C ASN A 659 34.57 -49.16 -16.27
N PHE A 660 34.36 -49.21 -17.58
CA PHE A 660 33.90 -50.43 -18.26
C PHE A 660 34.48 -50.57 -19.66
N THR A 661 34.66 -51.82 -20.09
CA THR A 661 35.11 -52.14 -21.45
C THR A 661 33.89 -52.38 -22.34
N ASN A 662 33.73 -51.57 -23.39
CA ASN A 662 32.85 -51.87 -24.51
C ASN A 662 33.51 -52.95 -25.40
N PRO A 663 32.97 -54.17 -25.46
CA PRO A 663 33.56 -55.25 -26.27
C PRO A 663 33.24 -55.12 -27.77
N THR A 664 32.43 -54.13 -28.17
CA THR A 664 32.03 -53.94 -29.57
C THR A 664 32.95 -52.95 -30.28
N ASN A 665 33.03 -53.07 -31.61
CA ASN A 665 33.76 -52.13 -32.46
C ASN A 665 32.95 -50.85 -32.76
N TYR A 666 31.81 -50.65 -32.10
CA TYR A 666 30.90 -49.53 -32.35
C TYR A 666 30.92 -48.53 -31.18
N SER A 667 30.90 -47.25 -31.51
CA SER A 667 30.69 -46.17 -30.54
C SER A 667 29.22 -45.77 -30.49
N ALA A 668 28.72 -45.43 -29.30
CA ALA A 668 27.38 -44.91 -29.11
C ALA A 668 27.40 -43.70 -28.16
N THR A 669 26.72 -42.62 -28.54
CA THR A 669 26.42 -41.52 -27.62
C THR A 669 25.00 -41.70 -27.12
N VAL A 670 24.82 -41.83 -25.81
CA VAL A 670 23.55 -42.12 -25.16
C VAL A 670 23.18 -40.92 -24.29
N PRO A 671 22.20 -40.08 -24.69
CA PRO A 671 21.83 -38.88 -23.95
C PRO A 671 21.30 -39.20 -22.54
N PHE A 672 20.54 -40.28 -22.43
CA PHE A 672 20.05 -40.81 -21.16
C PHE A 672 19.80 -42.32 -21.28
N VAL A 673 20.05 -43.06 -20.21
CA VAL A 673 19.65 -44.47 -20.07
C VAL A 673 19.28 -44.77 -18.61
N ASP A 674 18.22 -45.56 -18.41
CA ASP A 674 17.82 -46.12 -17.10
C ASP A 674 17.79 -47.65 -17.15
N LEU A 675 18.43 -48.32 -16.19
CA LEU A 675 18.56 -49.77 -16.13
C LEU A 675 18.23 -50.26 -14.72
N LEU A 676 17.46 -51.33 -14.62
CA LEU A 676 17.16 -51.98 -13.34
C LEU A 676 18.36 -52.78 -12.84
N ILE A 677 18.64 -52.66 -11.55
CA ILE A 677 19.55 -53.55 -10.82
C ILE A 677 18.73 -54.60 -10.09
N LEU A 678 19.06 -55.86 -10.35
CA LEU A 678 18.48 -57.00 -9.68
C LEU A 678 19.54 -57.76 -8.87
N TYR A 679 19.10 -58.25 -7.71
CA TYR A 679 19.83 -59.20 -6.87
C TYR A 679 18.95 -60.43 -6.67
N ASN A 680 19.46 -61.61 -7.04
CA ASN A 680 18.68 -62.87 -7.07
C ASN A 680 17.31 -62.69 -7.75
N ASP A 681 17.32 -62.18 -8.99
CA ASP A 681 16.13 -61.88 -9.82
C ASP A 681 15.11 -60.90 -9.22
N THR A 682 15.43 -60.24 -8.09
CA THR A 682 14.59 -59.26 -7.41
C THR A 682 15.14 -57.85 -7.62
N ALA A 683 14.32 -56.89 -8.05
CA ALA A 683 14.75 -55.51 -8.29
C ALA A 683 15.04 -54.77 -6.97
N VAL A 684 16.16 -54.03 -6.92
CA VAL A 684 16.63 -53.32 -5.71
C VAL A 684 16.98 -51.85 -5.93
N ALA A 685 17.31 -51.46 -7.17
CA ALA A 685 17.69 -50.09 -7.52
C ALA A 685 17.54 -49.81 -9.02
N HIS A 686 17.48 -48.53 -9.38
CA HIS A 686 17.67 -48.04 -10.74
C HIS A 686 19.10 -47.51 -10.92
N MET A 687 19.65 -47.69 -12.13
CA MET A 687 20.95 -47.19 -12.55
C MET A 687 20.76 -46.27 -13.75
N THR A 688 21.02 -44.98 -13.56
CA THR A 688 20.87 -43.96 -14.58
C THR A 688 22.21 -43.37 -15.00
N ALA A 689 22.38 -43.09 -16.29
CA ALA A 689 23.55 -42.40 -16.82
C ALA A 689 23.15 -41.37 -17.89
N GLN A 690 23.83 -40.22 -17.91
CA GLN A 690 23.50 -39.06 -18.75
C GLN A 690 24.67 -38.69 -19.67
N ASN A 691 24.35 -38.30 -20.90
CA ASN A 691 25.28 -37.77 -21.92
C ASN A 691 26.56 -38.60 -22.10
N ILE A 692 26.46 -39.93 -21.94
CA ILE A 692 27.62 -40.81 -22.01
C ILE A 692 28.02 -41.04 -23.46
N SER A 693 29.32 -40.91 -23.76
CA SER A 693 29.88 -41.25 -25.06
C SER A 693 30.74 -42.51 -24.90
N VAL A 694 30.20 -43.64 -25.34
CA VAL A 694 30.83 -44.95 -25.25
C VAL A 694 31.65 -45.21 -26.50
N GLY A 695 32.98 -45.26 -26.38
CA GLY A 695 33.89 -45.68 -27.45
C GLY A 695 34.14 -47.19 -27.43
N PRO A 696 34.71 -47.78 -28.50
CA PRO A 696 35.22 -49.15 -28.49
C PRO A 696 36.37 -49.33 -27.48
N GLY A 697 36.42 -50.46 -26.79
CA GLY A 697 37.45 -50.74 -25.78
C GLY A 697 37.15 -50.11 -24.42
N ASN A 698 38.19 -49.69 -23.70
CA ASN A 698 38.05 -49.24 -22.31
C ASN A 698 37.51 -47.80 -22.22
N ASN A 699 36.41 -47.63 -21.49
CA ASN A 699 35.80 -46.35 -21.15
C ASN A 699 35.99 -46.12 -19.64
N SER A 700 36.55 -44.96 -19.26
CA SER A 700 36.85 -44.63 -17.87
C SER A 700 36.15 -43.36 -17.42
N TYR A 701 35.92 -43.23 -16.11
CA TYR A 701 35.31 -42.06 -15.46
C TYR A 701 33.90 -41.72 -15.96
N ILE A 702 33.11 -42.74 -16.28
CA ILE A 702 31.72 -42.55 -16.69
C ILE A 702 30.86 -42.28 -15.45
N PRO A 703 30.17 -41.12 -15.34
CA PRO A 703 29.29 -40.85 -14.23
C PRO A 703 28.03 -41.72 -14.31
N ILE A 704 27.70 -42.37 -13.20
CA ILE A 704 26.53 -43.22 -13.04
C ILE A 704 25.88 -42.89 -11.70
N ASP A 705 24.58 -42.64 -11.72
CA ASP A 705 23.77 -42.42 -10.54
C ASP A 705 22.92 -43.66 -10.25
N PHE A 706 22.96 -44.14 -9.02
CA PHE A 706 22.12 -45.22 -8.53
C PHE A 706 21.00 -44.65 -7.66
N SER A 707 19.75 -44.84 -8.06
CA SER A 707 18.59 -44.60 -7.21
C SER A 707 18.25 -45.90 -6.49
N TRP A 708 18.66 -46.01 -5.23
CA TRP A 708 18.39 -47.15 -4.37
C TRP A 708 17.02 -47.00 -3.73
N CYS A 709 16.06 -47.79 -4.18
CA CYS A 709 14.65 -47.75 -3.76
C CYS A 709 14.04 -49.16 -3.68
N PRO A 710 14.60 -50.07 -2.86
CA PRO A 710 14.23 -51.49 -2.87
C PRO A 710 12.75 -51.74 -2.53
N LEU A 711 12.15 -50.89 -1.68
CA LEU A 711 10.73 -50.97 -1.33
C LEU A 711 9.82 -50.65 -2.54
N ASP A 712 10.16 -49.63 -3.33
CA ASP A 712 9.36 -49.22 -4.49
C ASP A 712 9.59 -50.18 -5.67
N ALA A 713 10.79 -50.74 -5.79
CA ALA A 713 11.19 -51.63 -6.88
C ALA A 713 10.56 -53.03 -6.80
N ALA A 714 10.45 -53.62 -5.60
CA ALA A 714 9.90 -54.96 -5.41
C ALA A 714 9.25 -55.21 -4.03
N GLY A 715 8.79 -54.17 -3.34
CA GLY A 715 8.08 -54.31 -2.07
C GLY A 715 8.94 -54.91 -0.95
N VAL A 716 8.33 -55.76 -0.12
CA VAL A 716 9.01 -56.42 1.01
C VAL A 716 10.14 -57.33 0.52
N ASP A 717 9.94 -58.04 -0.58
CA ASP A 717 10.96 -58.92 -1.19
C ASP A 717 12.16 -58.10 -1.67
N GLY A 718 11.91 -56.93 -2.25
CA GLY A 718 12.95 -55.95 -2.62
C GLY A 718 13.75 -55.46 -1.42
N VAL A 719 13.09 -55.16 -0.29
CA VAL A 719 13.78 -54.77 0.95
C VAL A 719 14.65 -55.91 1.50
N GLU A 720 14.18 -57.16 1.46
CA GLU A 720 15.00 -58.30 1.90
C GLU A 720 16.19 -58.56 0.95
N ALA A 721 15.97 -58.49 -0.37
CA ALA A 721 17.02 -58.62 -1.38
C ALA A 721 18.07 -57.49 -1.27
N GLY A 722 17.63 -56.23 -1.11
CA GLY A 722 18.51 -55.07 -0.94
C GLY A 722 19.35 -55.19 0.34
N ARG A 723 18.72 -55.54 1.46
CA ARG A 723 19.42 -55.83 2.73
C ARG A 723 20.44 -56.96 2.59
N ALA A 724 20.10 -58.03 1.88
CA ALA A 724 21.00 -59.17 1.65
C ALA A 724 22.19 -58.80 0.74
N LEU A 725 21.96 -57.97 -0.28
CA LEU A 725 23.01 -57.41 -1.14
C LEU A 725 23.98 -56.53 -0.33
N LEU A 726 23.46 -55.54 0.41
CA LEU A 726 24.28 -54.67 1.26
C LEU A 726 25.06 -55.47 2.32
N SER A 727 24.40 -56.42 2.99
CA SER A 727 25.01 -57.32 3.98
C SER A 727 26.15 -58.15 3.39
N SER A 728 25.99 -58.64 2.16
CA SER A 728 27.01 -59.41 1.45
C SER A 728 28.19 -58.54 1.00
N TYR A 729 27.90 -57.33 0.54
CA TYR A 729 28.89 -56.32 0.14
C TYR A 729 29.80 -55.91 1.30
N ILE A 730 29.23 -55.48 2.44
CA ILE A 730 30.02 -55.06 3.61
C ILE A 730 30.82 -56.21 4.25
N SER A 731 30.31 -57.45 4.14
CA SER A 731 30.99 -58.67 4.60
C SER A 731 32.13 -59.10 3.64
N GLY A 732 32.28 -58.47 2.48
CA GLY A 732 33.29 -58.82 1.48
C GLY A 732 33.03 -60.13 0.75
N PHE A 733 31.76 -60.59 0.68
CA PHE A 733 31.42 -61.78 -0.10
C PHE A 733 31.40 -61.47 -1.60
N ASN A 734 31.87 -62.42 -2.41
CA ASN A 734 31.77 -62.35 -3.87
C ASN A 734 30.28 -62.35 -4.26
N THR A 735 29.79 -61.17 -4.63
CA THR A 735 28.38 -60.91 -4.91
C THR A 735 28.25 -60.42 -6.34
N THR A 736 27.22 -60.87 -7.05
CA THR A 736 26.90 -60.44 -8.41
C THR A 736 25.54 -59.77 -8.45
N ILE A 737 25.41 -58.73 -9.27
CA ILE A 737 24.15 -58.08 -9.60
C ILE A 737 23.86 -58.26 -11.09
N THR A 738 22.58 -58.29 -11.45
CA THR A 738 22.13 -58.34 -12.84
C THR A 738 21.56 -56.99 -13.22
N ILE A 739 22.18 -56.35 -14.22
CA ILE A 739 21.71 -55.12 -14.82
C ILE A 739 20.77 -55.51 -15.96
N LYS A 740 19.54 -55.01 -15.96
CA LYS A 740 18.49 -55.35 -16.91
C LYS A 740 17.83 -54.10 -17.49
N SER A 741 17.62 -54.08 -18.79
CA SER A 741 16.79 -53.07 -19.46
C SER A 741 15.30 -53.36 -19.31
N HIS A 742 14.50 -52.32 -19.42
CA HIS A 742 13.05 -52.33 -19.33
C HIS A 742 12.44 -51.38 -20.38
N ARG A 743 11.12 -51.38 -20.49
CA ARG A 743 10.39 -50.59 -21.49
C ARG A 743 10.78 -49.12 -21.52
N ASN A 744 11.04 -48.52 -20.36
CA ASN A 744 11.36 -47.10 -20.23
C ASN A 744 12.89 -46.84 -20.13
N THR A 745 13.74 -47.82 -20.46
CA THR A 745 15.21 -47.66 -20.42
C THR A 745 15.73 -46.50 -21.28
N ILE A 746 15.05 -46.20 -22.38
CA ILE A 746 15.23 -44.96 -23.14
C ILE A 746 13.84 -44.30 -23.24
N PRO A 747 13.50 -43.33 -22.36
CA PRO A 747 12.14 -42.77 -22.28
C PRO A 747 11.64 -42.15 -23.59
N SER A 748 12.55 -41.62 -24.42
CA SER A 748 12.23 -41.08 -25.75
C SER A 748 11.96 -42.14 -26.82
N LEU A 749 12.27 -43.41 -26.57
CA LEU A 749 12.11 -44.54 -27.49
C LEU A 749 11.64 -45.80 -26.74
N PRO A 750 10.42 -45.81 -26.17
CA PRO A 750 9.94 -46.91 -25.32
C PRO A 750 9.84 -48.25 -26.06
N ASP A 751 9.56 -48.25 -27.36
CA ASP A 751 9.53 -49.48 -28.18
C ASP A 751 10.95 -50.07 -28.35
N LEU A 752 11.99 -49.22 -28.34
CA LEU A 752 13.38 -49.67 -28.31
C LEU A 752 13.74 -50.20 -26.92
N GLY A 753 13.28 -49.56 -25.84
CA GLY A 753 13.43 -50.08 -24.48
C GLY A 753 12.80 -51.47 -24.30
N GLU A 754 11.59 -51.66 -24.83
CA GLU A 754 10.90 -52.96 -24.86
C GLU A 754 11.69 -54.01 -25.65
N ALA A 755 12.19 -53.66 -26.84
CA ALA A 755 13.02 -54.55 -27.65
C ALA A 755 14.37 -54.89 -26.98
N LEU A 756 14.93 -53.96 -26.19
CA LEU A 756 16.15 -54.16 -25.42
C LEU A 756 15.90 -54.93 -24.10
N SER A 757 14.67 -55.06 -23.61
CA SER A 757 14.34 -55.63 -22.27
C SER A 757 14.78 -57.09 -22.03
N VAL A 758 15.18 -57.79 -23.11
CA VAL A 758 15.76 -59.14 -23.10
C VAL A 758 17.24 -59.12 -22.68
N LEU A 759 17.91 -57.96 -22.72
CA LEU A 759 19.32 -57.79 -22.35
C LEU A 759 19.48 -57.76 -20.83
N ASN A 760 20.08 -58.83 -20.31
CA ASN A 760 20.52 -58.95 -18.93
C ASN A 760 22.06 -59.08 -18.91
N ILE A 761 22.74 -58.23 -18.15
CA ILE A 761 24.19 -58.26 -17.96
C ILE A 761 24.49 -58.49 -16.48
N THR A 762 24.99 -59.68 -16.15
CA THR A 762 25.41 -59.99 -14.78
C THR A 762 26.86 -59.57 -14.57
N VAL A 763 27.08 -58.67 -13.60
CA VAL A 763 28.40 -58.15 -13.24
C VAL A 763 28.73 -58.46 -11.77
N PRO A 764 30.00 -58.74 -11.42
CA PRO A 764 30.43 -58.78 -10.03
C PRO A 764 30.35 -57.38 -9.44
N VAL A 765 29.84 -57.26 -8.21
CA VAL A 765 29.87 -55.99 -7.48
C VAL A 765 31.34 -55.67 -7.14
N PRO A 766 31.82 -54.43 -7.35
CA PRO A 766 33.15 -54.02 -6.95
C PRO A 766 33.41 -54.30 -5.46
N ARG A 767 34.66 -54.51 -5.05
CA ARG A 767 34.99 -54.64 -3.62
C ARG A 767 35.21 -53.26 -2.99
N ILE A 768 35.10 -53.20 -1.67
CA ILE A 768 35.45 -52.00 -0.89
C ILE A 768 36.97 -51.77 -1.04
N SER A 769 37.34 -50.70 -1.74
CA SER A 769 38.72 -50.24 -1.85
C SER A 769 39.07 -49.36 -0.64
N VAL A 770 40.23 -49.60 -0.02
CA VAL A 770 40.73 -48.75 1.08
C VAL A 770 41.57 -47.62 0.48
N PRO A 771 41.21 -46.33 0.66
CA PRO A 771 42.04 -45.22 0.19
C PRO A 771 43.39 -45.21 0.93
N GLY A 772 44.48 -45.30 0.18
CA GLY A 772 45.84 -45.11 0.71
C GLY A 772 46.58 -46.36 1.21
N SER A 773 46.06 -47.57 0.99
CA SER A 773 46.89 -48.78 1.14
C SER A 773 47.84 -48.91 -0.07
N PRO A 774 49.15 -49.12 0.11
CA PRO A 774 50.03 -49.49 -0.99
C PRO A 774 49.67 -50.87 -1.54
N ASP A 775 49.90 -51.09 -2.83
CA ASP A 775 49.78 -52.39 -3.51
C ASP A 775 50.90 -53.34 -3.02
N ASP A 776 50.66 -53.99 -1.89
CA ASP A 776 51.54 -55.00 -1.30
C ASP A 776 50.98 -56.39 -1.67
N ASP A 777 51.35 -56.87 -2.86
CA ASP A 777 50.81 -58.06 -3.57
C ASP A 777 50.94 -59.42 -2.83
N ASP A 778 51.48 -59.45 -1.60
CA ASP A 778 52.07 -60.66 -0.99
C ASP A 778 51.47 -61.09 0.39
N LYS A 779 50.32 -60.55 0.80
CA LYS A 779 49.55 -61.09 1.96
C LYS A 779 48.05 -61.11 1.74
N ASP A 780 47.41 -62.18 2.23
CA ASP A 780 45.97 -62.51 2.13
C ASP A 780 44.97 -61.52 2.77
N THR A 781 45.44 -60.36 3.25
CA THR A 781 44.69 -59.34 3.99
C THR A 781 43.75 -58.54 3.06
N LYS A 782 42.66 -59.18 2.63
CA LYS A 782 41.63 -58.56 1.79
C LYS A 782 40.97 -57.39 2.54
N PRO A 783 40.67 -56.26 1.85
CA PRO A 783 40.02 -55.12 2.50
C PRO A 783 38.58 -55.46 2.91
N HIS A 784 38.26 -55.19 4.18
CA HIS A 784 36.95 -55.40 4.79
C HIS A 784 36.46 -54.10 5.45
N PHE A 785 35.15 -53.99 5.73
CA PHE A 785 34.60 -52.81 6.44
C PHE A 785 35.22 -52.60 7.82
N ILE A 786 35.50 -53.69 8.55
CA ILE A 786 36.33 -53.69 9.77
C ILE A 786 37.75 -54.08 9.36
N GLN A 787 38.72 -53.19 9.62
CA GLN A 787 40.13 -53.35 9.26
C GLN A 787 40.93 -54.02 10.38
N ASP A 788 40.79 -53.54 11.61
CA ASP A 788 41.31 -54.19 12.81
C ASP A 788 40.39 -53.97 14.01
N ALA A 789 40.66 -54.72 15.08
CA ALA A 789 40.04 -54.52 16.38
C ALA A 789 41.11 -54.41 17.47
N THR A 790 40.81 -53.64 18.52
CA THR A 790 41.61 -53.61 19.75
C THR A 790 40.70 -53.93 20.92
N PHE A 791 41.00 -55.01 21.64
CA PHE A 791 40.27 -55.43 22.82
C PHE A 791 41.01 -54.97 24.08
N TYR A 792 40.33 -54.30 25.00
CA TYR A 792 40.89 -53.86 26.29
C TYR A 792 40.33 -54.74 27.41
N LEU A 793 41.19 -55.56 28.01
CA LEU A 793 40.80 -56.65 28.89
C LEU A 793 40.29 -56.16 30.26
N TRP A 794 40.86 -55.09 30.82
CA TRP A 794 40.42 -54.60 32.14
C TRP A 794 39.14 -53.77 32.09
N THR A 795 38.96 -52.97 31.05
CA THR A 795 37.73 -52.20 30.86
C THR A 795 36.61 -53.02 30.21
N SER A 796 36.90 -54.23 29.70
CA SER A 796 35.96 -55.06 28.93
C SER A 796 35.32 -54.28 27.78
N THR A 797 36.16 -53.60 26.99
CA THR A 797 35.72 -52.77 25.85
C THR A 797 36.48 -53.10 24.57
N ALA A 798 35.81 -53.02 23.42
CA ALA A 798 36.43 -53.12 22.10
C ALA A 798 36.40 -51.79 21.34
N GLU A 799 37.47 -51.51 20.61
CA GLU A 799 37.62 -50.38 19.68
C GLU A 799 37.89 -50.96 18.29
N PHE A 800 37.12 -50.54 17.29
CA PHE A 800 37.22 -51.05 15.92
C PHE A 800 37.74 -49.97 14.97
N THR A 801 38.67 -50.33 14.08
CA THR A 801 39.04 -49.48 12.95
C THR A 801 38.13 -49.81 11.77
N LEU A 802 37.34 -48.82 11.34
CA LEU A 802 36.29 -48.95 10.33
C LEU A 802 36.71 -48.22 9.05
N SER A 803 36.32 -48.74 7.89
CA SER A 803 36.59 -48.15 6.57
C SER A 803 35.29 -47.82 5.86
N SER A 804 34.87 -46.56 5.90
CA SER A 804 33.71 -46.08 5.12
C SER A 804 34.06 -45.98 3.63
N PRO A 805 33.29 -46.61 2.72
CA PRO A 805 33.48 -46.46 1.28
C PRO A 805 32.90 -45.14 0.73
N LEU A 806 32.19 -44.36 1.54
CA LEU A 806 31.61 -43.07 1.12
C LEU A 806 32.70 -41.98 1.11
N THR A 807 32.57 -41.03 0.18
CA THR A 807 33.51 -39.91 0.01
C THR A 807 33.09 -38.63 0.73
N GLU A 808 31.78 -38.41 0.87
CA GLU A 808 31.21 -37.14 1.38
C GLU A 808 30.35 -37.35 2.65
N ASN A 809 29.45 -38.33 2.65
CA ASN A 809 28.49 -38.55 3.72
C ASN A 809 29.03 -39.46 4.84
N ASN A 810 28.68 -39.14 6.08
CA ASN A 810 28.93 -40.00 7.24
C ASN A 810 27.91 -41.15 7.27
N ILE A 811 28.36 -42.33 7.70
CA ILE A 811 27.48 -43.46 8.02
C ILE A 811 27.18 -43.41 9.52
N LEU A 812 25.92 -43.24 9.92
CA LEU A 812 25.54 -43.32 11.34
C LEU A 812 25.19 -44.76 11.68
N ILE A 813 25.91 -45.33 12.65
CA ILE A 813 25.56 -46.63 13.24
C ILE A 813 24.56 -46.37 14.37
N THR A 814 23.33 -46.87 14.24
CA THR A 814 22.24 -46.61 15.20
C THR A 814 22.10 -47.71 16.25
N SER A 815 22.54 -48.93 15.95
CA SER A 815 22.56 -50.05 16.91
C SER A 815 23.52 -51.16 16.46
N ILE A 816 24.06 -51.91 17.42
CA ILE A 816 24.92 -53.08 17.20
C ILE A 816 24.48 -54.20 18.14
N ASP A 817 24.17 -55.37 17.59
CA ASP A 817 24.13 -56.65 18.30
C ASP A 817 25.13 -57.60 17.64
N ALA A 818 26.29 -57.80 18.26
CA ALA A 818 27.42 -58.53 17.68
C ALA A 818 27.97 -59.59 18.64
N THR A 819 28.38 -60.73 18.09
CA THR A 819 29.05 -61.81 18.84
C THR A 819 30.37 -62.17 18.16
N ALA A 820 31.44 -62.26 18.95
CA ALA A 820 32.76 -62.68 18.51
C ALA A 820 33.04 -64.14 18.90
N PHE A 821 33.69 -64.88 18.01
CA PHE A 821 33.96 -66.32 18.14
C PHE A 821 35.44 -66.65 17.94
N TYR A 822 35.96 -67.53 18.79
CA TYR A 822 37.24 -68.21 18.66
C TYR A 822 37.04 -69.56 17.96
N GLU A 823 37.95 -69.91 17.05
CA GLU A 823 37.89 -71.14 16.24
C GLU A 823 36.49 -71.45 15.65
N LYS A 824 35.78 -70.39 15.21
CA LYS A 824 34.41 -70.36 14.63
C LYS A 824 33.24 -70.70 15.57
N ASN A 825 33.45 -71.46 16.64
CA ASN A 825 32.35 -72.01 17.44
C ASN A 825 32.34 -71.56 18.91
N GLU A 826 33.47 -71.16 19.49
CA GLU A 826 33.57 -70.81 20.91
C GLU A 826 33.31 -69.32 21.12
N PRO A 827 32.23 -68.89 21.81
CA PRO A 827 31.97 -67.47 22.04
C PRO A 827 33.06 -66.84 22.92
N ILE A 828 33.55 -65.66 22.52
CA ILE A 828 34.50 -64.86 23.29
C ILE A 828 33.74 -63.80 24.11
N GLY A 829 32.81 -63.11 23.44
CA GLY A 829 31.98 -62.09 24.06
C GLY A 829 30.98 -61.46 23.09
N ARG A 830 30.05 -60.69 23.65
CA ARG A 830 28.95 -60.04 22.93
C ARG A 830 28.98 -58.54 23.13
N ILE A 831 28.67 -57.78 22.08
CA ILE A 831 28.44 -56.34 22.12
C ILE A 831 26.95 -56.12 21.85
N ASN A 832 26.29 -55.39 22.74
CA ASN A 832 24.93 -54.91 22.54
C ASN A 832 24.91 -53.40 22.84
N ASN A 833 25.05 -52.60 21.79
CA ASN A 833 25.07 -51.14 21.90
C ASN A 833 23.86 -50.52 21.17
N ARG A 834 23.25 -49.52 21.81
CA ARG A 834 22.16 -48.71 21.24
C ARG A 834 22.48 -47.20 21.21
N GLU A 835 23.66 -46.80 21.70
CA GLU A 835 24.14 -45.44 21.57
C GLU A 835 24.69 -45.24 20.15
N PRO A 836 24.15 -44.30 19.37
CA PRO A 836 24.55 -44.11 17.99
C PRO A 836 25.94 -43.44 17.90
N PHE A 837 26.69 -43.77 16.85
CA PHE A 837 27.96 -43.10 16.55
C PHE A 837 28.22 -43.01 15.05
N GLU A 838 28.99 -41.99 14.66
CA GLU A 838 29.31 -41.70 13.27
C GLU A 838 30.57 -42.41 12.80
N VAL A 839 30.54 -42.87 11.55
CA VAL A 839 31.66 -43.43 10.79
C VAL A 839 31.87 -42.51 9.58
N PRO A 840 32.78 -41.53 9.68
CA PRO A 840 33.05 -40.60 8.59
C PRO A 840 33.75 -41.27 7.39
N PRO A 841 33.75 -40.64 6.20
CA PRO A 841 34.51 -41.04 5.02
C PRO A 841 35.95 -41.53 5.30
N GLY A 842 36.33 -42.63 4.66
CA GLY A 842 37.66 -43.24 4.81
C GLY A 842 37.85 -44.03 6.10
N ILE A 843 39.07 -44.04 6.64
CA ILE A 843 39.44 -44.83 7.82
C ILE A 843 39.15 -44.05 9.09
N SER A 844 38.30 -44.60 9.96
CA SER A 844 37.91 -44.02 11.25
C SER A 844 37.95 -45.06 12.37
N LYS A 845 37.73 -44.62 13.61
CA LYS A 845 37.66 -45.50 14.78
C LYS A 845 36.30 -45.39 15.46
N SER A 846 35.75 -46.53 15.87
CA SER A 846 34.57 -46.56 16.73
C SER A 846 34.88 -45.94 18.11
N PRO A 847 33.86 -45.48 18.86
CA PRO A 847 33.99 -45.37 20.31
C PRO A 847 34.34 -46.73 20.93
N ARG A 848 34.77 -46.73 22.19
CA ARG A 848 34.99 -47.95 22.97
C ARG A 848 33.66 -48.59 23.33
N LEU A 849 33.30 -49.66 22.63
CA LEU A 849 32.05 -50.39 22.84
C LEU A 849 32.20 -51.38 24.00
N PRO A 850 31.24 -51.45 24.94
CA PRO A 850 31.27 -52.43 26.02
C PRO A 850 31.10 -53.86 25.48
N VAL A 851 31.79 -54.82 26.09
CA VAL A 851 31.75 -56.24 25.71
C VAL A 851 31.44 -57.12 26.91
N ASP A 852 30.33 -57.86 26.84
CA ASP A 852 30.00 -58.92 27.78
C ASP A 852 30.84 -60.15 27.47
N LEU A 853 31.82 -60.46 28.33
CA LEU A 853 32.73 -61.60 28.19
C LEU A 853 32.16 -62.89 28.80
N ASP A 854 32.28 -64.01 28.10
CA ASP A 854 32.03 -65.33 28.69
C ASP A 854 33.23 -65.79 29.52
N MET A 855 33.28 -65.33 30.78
CA MET A 855 34.39 -65.61 31.70
C MET A 855 34.59 -67.10 32.03
N GLY A 856 33.62 -67.97 31.70
CA GLY A 856 33.71 -69.42 31.87
C GLY A 856 34.10 -70.18 30.61
N GLY A 857 34.08 -69.53 29.45
CA GLY A 857 34.28 -70.16 28.14
C GLY A 857 35.74 -70.31 27.70
N VAL A 858 35.97 -71.22 26.75
CA VAL A 858 37.29 -71.44 26.12
C VAL A 858 37.82 -70.17 25.44
N GLY A 859 36.91 -69.34 24.91
CA GLY A 859 37.23 -68.05 24.26
C GLY A 859 37.88 -67.02 25.19
N TYR A 860 37.42 -66.88 26.44
CA TYR A 860 38.04 -65.96 27.41
C TYR A 860 39.45 -66.43 27.80
N ASP A 861 39.65 -67.74 27.88
CA ASP A 861 40.94 -68.32 28.21
C ASP A 861 41.97 -68.16 27.06
N ALA A 862 41.51 -68.16 25.80
CA ALA A 862 42.30 -67.79 24.63
C ALA A 862 42.64 -66.28 24.62
N LEU A 863 41.65 -65.42 24.89
CA LEU A 863 41.82 -63.96 25.00
C LEU A 863 42.88 -63.59 26.05
N ARG A 864 42.82 -64.23 27.23
CA ARG A 864 43.80 -64.04 28.32
C ARG A 864 45.21 -64.50 27.94
N LYS A 865 45.35 -65.58 27.16
CA LYS A 865 46.66 -66.06 26.65
C LYS A 865 47.24 -65.15 25.56
N ALA A 866 46.38 -64.48 24.80
CA ALA A 866 46.76 -63.55 23.75
C ALA A 866 47.10 -62.12 24.24
N LEU A 867 47.14 -61.88 25.56
CA LEU A 867 47.43 -60.55 26.13
C LEU A 867 48.81 -60.03 25.66
N GLY A 868 48.81 -58.86 25.00
CA GLY A 868 50.01 -58.29 24.37
C GLY A 868 50.32 -58.83 22.97
N GLN A 869 49.45 -59.69 22.41
CA GLN A 869 49.51 -60.24 21.06
C GLN A 869 48.22 -59.94 20.29
N SER A 870 48.10 -60.48 19.08
CA SER A 870 46.87 -60.46 18.27
C SER A 870 46.20 -61.83 18.27
N LEU A 871 44.88 -61.85 18.48
CA LEU A 871 44.04 -63.03 18.36
C LEU A 871 43.17 -62.90 17.10
N GLU A 872 43.13 -63.91 16.24
CA GLU A 872 42.15 -63.96 15.15
C GLU A 872 40.79 -64.37 15.70
N MET A 873 39.75 -63.63 15.33
CA MET A 873 38.36 -63.89 15.72
C MET A 873 37.40 -63.74 14.53
N ASP A 874 36.38 -64.59 14.49
CA ASP A 874 35.25 -64.45 13.58
C ASP A 874 34.17 -63.61 14.28
N ALA A 875 33.44 -62.77 13.53
CA ALA A 875 32.42 -61.89 14.10
C ALA A 875 31.13 -61.91 13.27
N VAL A 876 30.00 -62.02 13.95
CA VAL A 876 28.66 -61.86 13.35
C VAL A 876 27.97 -60.71 14.05
N ALA A 877 27.55 -59.70 13.29
CA ALA A 877 26.92 -58.50 13.82
C ALA A 877 25.66 -58.13 13.04
N LYS A 878 24.56 -57.88 13.75
CA LYS A 878 23.37 -57.20 13.23
C LYS A 878 23.50 -55.72 13.57
N VAL A 879 23.56 -54.87 12.56
CA VAL A 879 23.92 -53.46 12.69
C VAL A 879 22.83 -52.58 12.09
N GLY A 880 22.23 -51.71 12.89
CA GLY A 880 21.36 -50.64 12.40
C GLY A 880 22.21 -49.52 11.81
N VAL A 881 21.87 -49.09 10.60
CA VAL A 881 22.65 -48.13 9.82
C VAL A 881 21.70 -47.05 9.27
N MET A 882 22.14 -45.80 9.30
CA MET A 882 21.48 -44.66 8.70
C MET A 882 22.45 -43.87 7.82
N ILE A 883 22.06 -43.55 6.59
CA ILE A 883 22.86 -42.80 5.60
C ILE A 883 21.98 -41.70 5.01
N GLY A 884 22.25 -40.45 5.38
CA GLY A 884 21.27 -39.38 5.19
C GLY A 884 20.01 -39.71 5.99
N ASN A 885 18.86 -39.80 5.31
CA ASN A 885 17.61 -40.27 5.92
C ASN A 885 17.39 -41.79 5.77
N TYR A 886 18.09 -42.48 4.85
CA TYR A 886 17.85 -43.91 4.57
C TYR A 886 18.23 -44.78 5.78
N MET A 887 17.33 -45.66 6.21
CA MET A 887 17.51 -46.48 7.40
C MET A 887 17.30 -47.97 7.11
N ASP A 888 18.28 -48.81 7.48
CA ASP A 888 18.16 -50.27 7.34
C ASP A 888 18.99 -50.99 8.42
N VAL A 889 18.80 -52.31 8.54
CA VAL A 889 19.53 -53.18 9.46
C VAL A 889 20.26 -54.26 8.68
N VAL A 890 21.58 -54.14 8.59
CA VAL A 890 22.46 -55.04 7.82
C VAL A 890 23.06 -56.15 8.70
N LEU A 891 23.41 -57.27 8.08
CA LEU A 891 24.09 -58.40 8.73
C LEU A 891 25.56 -58.46 8.25
N TYR A 892 26.48 -58.04 9.11
CA TYR A 892 27.91 -58.16 8.87
C TYR A 892 28.43 -59.53 9.35
N ARG A 893 29.30 -60.16 8.54
CA ARG A 893 30.02 -61.39 8.87
C ARG A 893 31.50 -61.26 8.52
N GLY A 894 32.32 -60.96 9.52
CA GLY A 894 33.78 -60.94 9.41
C GLY A 894 34.41 -62.28 9.78
N LYS A 895 35.53 -62.62 9.13
CA LYS A 895 36.31 -63.83 9.42
C LYS A 895 37.79 -63.48 9.59
N GLY A 896 38.45 -64.10 10.56
CA GLY A 896 39.88 -63.89 10.81
C GLY A 896 40.25 -62.43 11.13
N ILE A 897 39.36 -61.69 11.81
CA ILE A 897 39.64 -60.32 12.22
C ILE A 897 40.78 -60.35 13.25
N ALA A 898 41.91 -59.72 12.94
CA ALA A 898 43.05 -59.64 13.83
C ALA A 898 42.80 -58.63 14.96
N ALA A 899 42.44 -59.13 16.15
CA ALA A 899 42.16 -58.32 17.32
C ALA A 899 43.39 -58.22 18.25
N LYS A 900 43.89 -57.01 18.47
CA LYS A 900 45.00 -56.73 19.39
C LYS A 900 44.49 -56.76 20.82
N VAL A 901 44.96 -57.69 21.66
CA VAL A 901 44.53 -57.76 23.07
C VAL A 901 45.46 -56.91 23.94
N ARG A 902 44.88 -55.89 24.56
CA ARG A 902 45.55 -54.93 25.45
C ARG A 902 44.94 -54.98 26.85
N ILE A 903 45.64 -54.35 27.78
CA ILE A 903 45.18 -54.12 29.15
C ILE A 903 44.21 -52.95 29.16
#